data_AF-A0AA97HQ02-F1
#
_entry.id   AF-A0AA97HQ02-F1
#
_cell.length_a   1.000
_cell.length_b   1.000
_cell.length_c   1.000
_cell.angle_alpha   90.00
_cell.angle_beta   90.00
_cell.angle_gamma   90.00
#
_symmetry.space_group_name_H-M   'P 1'
#
loop_
_entity.id
_entity.type
_entity.pdbx_description
1 polymer ?
#
loop_
_entity_poly.entity_id
_entity_poly.type
_entity_poly.pdbx_seq_one_letter_code
_entity_poly.pdbx_strand_id
1 'polypeptide(L)'
;MLNKPINNIVKEHFTKIRNAAKHKAENDFKINVLEKIKDLDHFQKVAFCVTEDERIEKLKEEDPHPYYINNGDDWLLTQFATRHFLLNVDESEEFIQSVYLGDYSKLIHNHIKVLGKDIPKVTYKGFLKGVRCEYFENFDSQFHIDEKDYYQIADWQMKTVLDIVEYDTTNIIRSFQGHCRSLENPLEFIEKQLTVLEDKLSKNINEAKTIKQLLSKLHLFKNFDFSTYNDELLLANHPLFYNDENNFRKLNPVTLKEPLSKIAANVKSVIGNEFTIFYSLDILQKWMQKIIKGHSLDVPFQFIDTDKELEIAIQEAEEENQKVIDEINDYCFNDVGKTDKQIKKYLRDKFQEQIDAYNKVKDDRVFFLLREENKVLQSANVKFNYIINDKLKEVLQEIKTAYKIQNTSWEITFIFQELFDSRTMYFKNDSGSHIIIQSLMNKMVVDKKLYNELQDSLDTFFKRFHRDSVPLDIHFINHRETYIRVFEKSMVRFQEILDSAEPSNKVLYIQSRLKELKHRELEFRALIEKREGFKNKEDKYPKLFKDFLTIEAEFIKETAIVAPLTYLPENPKILLDKPKIESFEELLSAEKQTYVLKMLEDLAITIDGYYALSPKKLGAIRGVVEALREKKIISHMGLHKLSVMFANKINATMKSELDESNTSEDYKKTAIEYIKNNPLH
;
A
#
# COMPACT_ATOMS: atom_id res chain seq x y z
N MET A 1 16.05 32.26 -25.28
CA MET A 1 15.21 31.61 -24.25
C MET A 1 15.95 31.25 -22.96
N LEU A 2 17.24 31.60 -22.78
CA LEU A 2 18.13 31.03 -21.74
C LEU A 2 18.07 31.63 -20.31
N ASN A 3 17.17 32.59 -19.99
CA ASN A 3 17.18 33.29 -18.69
C ASN A 3 15.93 33.12 -17.81
N LYS A 4 14.98 32.24 -18.19
CA LYS A 4 13.74 32.02 -17.42
C LYS A 4 13.81 30.68 -16.66
N PRO A 5 13.36 30.61 -15.39
CA PRO A 5 13.22 29.34 -14.67
C PRO A 5 12.38 28.33 -15.47
N ILE A 6 12.68 27.04 -15.35
CA ILE A 6 12.01 25.98 -16.13
C ILE A 6 10.48 25.99 -15.93
N ASN A 7 10.02 26.25 -14.70
CA ASN A 7 8.60 26.40 -14.39
C ASN A 7 7.95 27.51 -15.24
N ASN A 8 8.64 28.63 -15.48
CA ASN A 8 8.12 29.74 -16.29
C ASN A 8 8.10 29.43 -17.78
N ILE A 9 8.93 28.50 -18.25
CA ILE A 9 8.96 28.10 -19.67
C ILE A 9 7.70 27.30 -20.02
N VAL A 10 7.30 26.36 -19.15
CA VAL A 10 6.13 25.51 -19.38
C VAL A 10 4.82 26.09 -18.83
N LYS A 11 4.87 27.22 -18.09
CA LYS A 11 3.72 27.76 -17.34
C LYS A 11 2.46 27.98 -18.18
N GLU A 12 2.61 28.52 -19.39
CA GLU A 12 1.47 28.79 -20.27
C GLU A 12 0.79 27.49 -20.70
N HIS A 13 1.59 26.52 -21.16
CA HIS A 13 1.11 25.18 -21.52
C HIS A 13 0.49 24.46 -20.33
N PHE A 14 1.18 24.46 -19.18
CA PHE A 14 0.68 23.93 -17.91
C PHE A 14 -0.70 24.51 -17.55
N THR A 15 -0.86 25.84 -17.65
CA THR A 15 -2.13 26.51 -17.33
C THR A 15 -3.25 26.03 -18.26
N LYS A 16 -2.95 25.87 -19.56
CA LYS A 16 -3.90 25.34 -20.54
C LYS A 16 -4.35 23.92 -20.20
N ILE A 17 -3.41 23.00 -19.94
CA ILE A 17 -3.75 21.59 -19.63
C ILE A 17 -4.42 21.45 -18.26
N ARG A 18 -4.02 22.23 -17.25
CA ARG A 18 -4.65 22.30 -15.92
C ARG A 18 -6.11 22.73 -16.01
N ASN A 19 -6.40 23.75 -16.82
CA ASN A 19 -7.77 24.23 -17.07
C ASN A 19 -8.60 23.22 -17.85
N ALA A 20 -8.00 22.54 -18.83
CA ALA A 20 -8.67 21.47 -19.58
C ALA A 20 -9.10 20.32 -18.67
N ALA A 21 -8.20 19.85 -17.79
CA ALA A 21 -8.50 18.82 -16.79
C ALA A 21 -9.64 19.25 -15.84
N LYS A 22 -9.57 20.49 -15.35
CA LYS A 22 -10.60 21.07 -14.47
C LYS A 22 -11.97 21.12 -15.14
N HIS A 23 -12.04 21.66 -16.35
CA HIS A 23 -13.30 21.76 -17.09
C HIS A 23 -13.87 20.39 -17.44
N LYS A 24 -13.01 19.41 -17.76
CA LYS A 24 -13.44 18.02 -17.94
C LYS A 24 -14.07 17.48 -16.65
N ALA A 25 -13.42 17.66 -15.49
CA ALA A 25 -13.94 17.22 -14.20
C ALA A 25 -15.29 17.89 -13.86
N GLU A 26 -15.41 19.20 -14.07
CA GLU A 26 -16.66 19.95 -13.84
C GLU A 26 -17.81 19.46 -14.75
N ASN A 27 -17.53 19.26 -16.04
CA ASN A 27 -18.52 18.79 -17.01
C ASN A 27 -18.95 17.34 -16.73
N ASP A 28 -17.99 16.45 -16.50
CA ASP A 28 -18.27 15.06 -16.19
C ASP A 28 -19.00 14.95 -14.86
N PHE A 29 -18.71 15.80 -13.86
CA PHE A 29 -19.44 15.78 -12.60
C PHE A 29 -20.90 16.17 -12.79
N LYS A 30 -21.16 17.17 -13.64
CA LYS A 30 -22.51 17.55 -14.00
C LYS A 30 -23.27 16.41 -14.70
N ILE A 31 -22.68 15.80 -15.72
CA ILE A 31 -23.33 14.80 -16.58
C ILE A 31 -23.41 13.44 -15.89
N ASN A 32 -22.32 12.98 -15.29
CA ASN A 32 -22.19 11.63 -14.75
C ASN A 32 -22.68 11.51 -13.30
N VAL A 33 -22.80 12.62 -12.56
CA VAL A 33 -23.32 12.63 -11.18
C VAL A 33 -24.61 13.42 -11.09
N LEU A 34 -24.56 14.75 -11.24
CA LEU A 34 -25.71 15.62 -10.92
C LEU A 34 -26.97 15.30 -11.75
N GLU A 35 -26.82 15.04 -13.05
CA GLU A 35 -27.94 14.69 -13.92
C GLU A 35 -28.52 13.31 -13.60
N LYS A 36 -27.68 12.33 -13.24
CA LYS A 36 -28.12 10.96 -12.93
C LYS A 36 -28.85 10.86 -11.60
N ILE A 37 -28.52 11.73 -10.64
CA ILE A 37 -29.11 11.68 -9.30
C ILE A 37 -30.33 12.60 -9.13
N LYS A 38 -30.67 13.44 -10.12
CA LYS A 38 -31.67 14.51 -10.00
C LYS A 38 -33.01 14.03 -9.45
N ASP A 39 -33.52 12.92 -10.01
CA ASP A 39 -34.84 12.37 -9.71
C ASP A 39 -34.82 11.26 -8.64
N LEU A 40 -33.64 10.99 -8.06
CA LEU A 40 -33.48 10.01 -6.98
C LEU A 40 -33.92 10.60 -5.62
N ASP A 41 -34.34 9.74 -4.70
CA ASP A 41 -34.55 10.15 -3.31
C ASP A 41 -33.21 10.49 -2.62
N HIS A 42 -33.27 11.06 -1.41
CA HIS A 42 -32.07 11.51 -0.71
C HIS A 42 -31.09 10.36 -0.40
N PHE A 43 -31.60 9.18 -0.01
CA PHE A 43 -30.74 8.04 0.30
C PHE A 43 -30.04 7.52 -0.96
N GLN A 44 -30.80 7.37 -2.05
CA GLN A 44 -30.29 6.96 -3.36
C GLN A 44 -29.26 7.96 -3.93
N LYS A 45 -29.45 9.26 -3.70
CA LYS A 45 -28.46 10.31 -4.05
C LYS A 45 -27.13 10.07 -3.35
N VAL A 46 -27.16 9.87 -2.04
CA VAL A 46 -25.95 9.59 -1.24
C VAL A 46 -25.31 8.28 -1.70
N ALA A 47 -26.10 7.21 -1.85
CA ALA A 47 -25.63 5.91 -2.31
C ALA A 47 -24.87 6.00 -3.63
N PHE A 48 -25.46 6.68 -4.61
CA PHE A 48 -24.84 6.87 -5.92
C PHE A 48 -23.49 7.59 -5.81
N CYS A 49 -23.44 8.68 -5.02
CA CYS A 49 -22.22 9.46 -4.88
C CYS A 49 -21.11 8.68 -4.17
N VAL A 50 -21.44 7.89 -3.14
CA VAL A 50 -20.48 7.04 -2.43
C VAL A 50 -19.92 5.95 -3.36
N THR A 51 -20.77 5.28 -4.13
CA THR A 51 -20.31 4.28 -5.12
C THR A 51 -19.43 4.91 -6.20
N GLU A 52 -19.75 6.12 -6.66
CA GLU A 52 -18.93 6.83 -7.63
C GLU A 52 -17.58 7.26 -7.02
N ASP A 53 -17.56 7.68 -5.75
CA ASP A 53 -16.33 8.00 -5.02
C ASP A 53 -15.41 6.77 -4.90
N GLU A 54 -15.94 5.62 -4.47
CA GLU A 54 -15.22 4.34 -4.42
C GLU A 54 -14.64 3.94 -5.78
N ARG A 55 -15.38 4.19 -6.87
CA ARG A 55 -14.90 3.94 -8.23
C ARG A 55 -13.72 4.84 -8.58
N ILE A 56 -13.76 6.11 -8.21
CA ILE A 56 -12.69 7.07 -8.49
C ILE A 56 -11.46 6.80 -7.63
N GLU A 57 -11.63 6.41 -6.36
CA GLU A 57 -10.51 6.03 -5.50
C GLU A 57 -9.73 4.83 -6.09
N LYS A 58 -10.42 3.80 -6.59
CA LYS A 58 -9.77 2.68 -7.31
C LYS A 58 -8.96 3.15 -8.53
N LEU A 59 -9.51 4.09 -9.31
CA LEU A 59 -8.78 4.65 -10.46
C LEU A 59 -7.55 5.46 -10.04
N LYS A 60 -7.61 6.17 -8.90
CA LYS A 60 -6.45 6.89 -8.34
C LYS A 60 -5.37 5.93 -7.86
N GLU A 61 -5.75 4.81 -7.24
CA GLU A 61 -4.80 3.76 -6.81
C GLU A 61 -4.06 3.13 -8.00
N GLU A 62 -4.76 2.93 -9.12
CA GLU A 62 -4.20 2.37 -10.35
C GLU A 62 -3.32 3.38 -11.12
N ASP A 63 -3.56 4.68 -10.98
CA ASP A 63 -2.89 5.74 -11.74
C ASP A 63 -1.35 5.72 -11.59
N PRO A 64 -0.56 5.80 -12.69
CA PRO A 64 0.90 5.75 -12.63
C PRO A 64 1.57 7.06 -12.15
N HIS A 65 0.84 8.16 -12.04
CA HIS A 65 1.30 9.50 -11.73
C HIS A 65 0.58 10.12 -10.52
N PRO A 66 0.58 9.45 -9.34
CA PRO A 66 -0.15 9.93 -8.15
C PRO A 66 0.32 11.29 -7.63
N TYR A 67 1.55 11.71 -7.98
CA TYR A 67 2.09 13.04 -7.69
C TYR A 67 1.40 14.18 -8.45
N TYR A 68 0.53 13.88 -9.41
CA TYR A 68 -0.38 14.84 -10.05
C TYR A 68 -1.78 14.87 -9.45
N ILE A 69 -2.10 13.96 -8.52
CA ILE A 69 -3.42 13.83 -7.91
C ILE A 69 -3.41 14.62 -6.58
N ASN A 70 -4.47 15.38 -6.31
CA ASN A 70 -4.71 16.06 -5.01
C ASN A 70 -3.59 17.00 -4.52
N ASN A 71 -2.79 17.57 -5.43
CA ASN A 71 -1.71 18.50 -5.11
C ASN A 71 -2.04 19.95 -5.54
N GLY A 72 -1.38 20.92 -4.91
CA GLY A 72 -1.51 22.33 -5.27
C GLY A 72 -0.82 22.68 -6.59
N ASP A 73 -1.26 23.73 -7.27
CA ASP A 73 -0.76 24.09 -8.61
C ASP A 73 0.77 24.32 -8.66
N ASP A 74 1.37 24.84 -7.59
CA ASP A 74 2.83 25.00 -7.49
C ASP A 74 3.56 23.66 -7.48
N TRP A 75 2.99 22.64 -6.83
CA TRP A 75 3.52 21.28 -6.84
C TRP A 75 3.40 20.68 -8.24
N LEU A 76 2.19 20.72 -8.80
CA LEU A 76 1.88 20.20 -10.13
C LEU A 76 2.79 20.80 -11.20
N LEU A 77 2.95 22.13 -11.21
CA LEU A 77 3.82 22.84 -12.15
C LEU A 77 5.28 22.44 -11.99
N THR A 78 5.74 22.26 -10.74
CA THR A 78 7.13 21.89 -10.46
C THR A 78 7.43 20.48 -10.94
N GLN A 79 6.57 19.49 -10.64
CA GLN A 79 6.73 18.13 -11.16
C GLN A 79 6.64 18.09 -12.69
N PHE A 80 5.63 18.74 -13.29
CA PHE A 80 5.47 18.80 -14.74
C PHE A 80 6.70 19.41 -15.43
N ALA A 81 7.20 20.54 -14.94
CA ALA A 81 8.43 21.14 -15.46
C ALA A 81 9.64 20.24 -15.27
N THR A 82 9.86 19.69 -14.07
CA THR A 82 11.03 18.84 -13.80
C THR A 82 11.05 17.62 -14.73
N ARG A 83 9.91 16.96 -14.92
CA ARG A 83 9.79 15.77 -15.79
C ARG A 83 9.94 16.13 -17.26
N HIS A 84 9.25 17.18 -17.73
CA HIS A 84 9.37 17.66 -19.11
C HIS A 84 10.82 17.93 -19.51
N PHE A 85 11.59 18.62 -18.65
CA PHE A 85 12.99 18.93 -18.96
C PHE A 85 13.92 17.73 -18.76
N LEU A 86 13.85 17.02 -17.64
CA LEU A 86 14.85 15.97 -17.34
C LEU A 86 14.58 14.65 -18.05
N LEU A 87 13.31 14.27 -18.22
CA LEU A 87 12.94 13.03 -18.89
C LEU A 87 12.68 13.23 -20.39
N ASN A 88 12.52 14.47 -20.84
CA ASN A 88 12.24 14.82 -22.23
C ASN A 88 11.01 14.08 -22.80
N VAL A 89 9.98 13.91 -21.98
CA VAL A 89 8.68 13.32 -22.34
C VAL A 89 7.59 14.38 -22.24
N ASP A 90 6.61 14.27 -23.12
CA ASP A 90 5.37 15.05 -23.03
C ASP A 90 4.33 14.23 -22.28
N GLU A 91 4.19 14.52 -20.98
CA GLU A 91 3.21 13.88 -20.11
C GLU A 91 1.89 14.66 -20.03
N SER A 92 1.55 15.43 -21.07
CA SER A 92 0.35 16.29 -21.03
C SER A 92 -0.94 15.50 -20.88
N GLU A 93 -1.06 14.33 -21.53
CA GLU A 93 -2.26 13.50 -21.45
C GLU A 93 -2.40 12.84 -20.08
N GLU A 94 -1.30 12.29 -19.57
CA GLU A 94 -1.20 11.70 -18.23
C GLU A 94 -1.49 12.75 -17.16
N PHE A 95 -0.89 13.94 -17.28
CA PHE A 95 -1.16 15.07 -16.40
C PHE A 95 -2.66 15.43 -16.38
N ILE A 96 -3.28 15.57 -17.56
CA ILE A 96 -4.71 15.90 -17.65
C ILE A 96 -5.55 14.83 -16.95
N GLN A 97 -5.24 13.56 -17.17
CA GLN A 97 -5.99 12.45 -16.60
C GLN A 97 -5.85 12.38 -15.07
N SER A 98 -4.63 12.47 -14.52
CA SER A 98 -4.40 12.39 -13.08
C SER A 98 -4.98 13.61 -12.35
N VAL A 99 -4.83 14.81 -12.90
CA VAL A 99 -5.46 16.03 -12.33
C VAL A 99 -6.98 15.95 -12.40
N TYR A 100 -7.54 15.44 -13.50
CA TYR A 100 -8.97 15.20 -13.63
C TYR A 100 -9.48 14.29 -12.51
N LEU A 101 -8.79 13.19 -12.20
CA LEU A 101 -9.19 12.28 -11.12
C LEU A 101 -9.23 12.99 -9.76
N GLY A 102 -8.23 13.82 -9.45
CA GLY A 102 -8.19 14.58 -8.20
C GLY A 102 -9.30 15.63 -8.09
N ASP A 103 -9.49 16.44 -9.14
CA ASP A 103 -10.53 17.48 -9.16
C ASP A 103 -11.95 16.86 -9.13
N TYR A 104 -12.17 15.77 -9.87
CA TYR A 104 -13.45 15.07 -9.91
C TYR A 104 -13.80 14.40 -8.58
N SER A 105 -12.84 13.69 -7.96
CA SER A 105 -12.98 13.14 -6.59
C SER A 105 -13.35 14.23 -5.59
N LYS A 106 -12.71 15.41 -5.66
CA LYS A 106 -13.02 16.55 -4.79
C LYS A 106 -14.45 17.08 -4.99
N LEU A 107 -14.96 17.11 -6.23
CA LEU A 107 -16.33 17.51 -6.51
C LEU A 107 -17.35 16.53 -5.90
N ILE A 108 -17.10 15.22 -6.04
CA ILE A 108 -17.93 14.17 -5.43
C ILE A 108 -17.91 14.29 -3.91
N HIS A 109 -16.74 14.33 -3.28
CA HIS A 109 -16.59 14.49 -1.83
C HIS A 109 -17.31 15.73 -1.30
N ASN A 110 -17.17 16.88 -1.97
CA ASN A 110 -17.88 18.09 -1.58
C ASN A 110 -19.40 17.93 -1.68
N HIS A 111 -19.89 17.23 -2.70
CA HIS A 111 -21.31 16.98 -2.87
C HIS A 111 -21.86 15.99 -1.82
N ILE A 112 -21.13 14.91 -1.52
CA ILE A 112 -21.44 14.01 -0.41
C ILE A 112 -21.53 14.79 0.90
N LYS A 113 -20.59 15.71 1.16
CA LYS A 113 -20.63 16.56 2.35
C LYS A 113 -21.84 17.49 2.40
N VAL A 114 -22.34 17.95 1.25
CA VAL A 114 -23.56 18.76 1.17
C VAL A 114 -24.78 17.90 1.49
N LEU A 115 -24.94 16.75 0.81
CA LEU A 115 -26.02 15.79 1.08
C LEU A 115 -25.98 15.29 2.53
N GLY A 116 -24.78 15.10 3.07
CA GLY A 116 -24.54 14.66 4.45
C GLY A 116 -25.17 15.54 5.52
N LYS A 117 -25.42 16.83 5.23
CA LYS A 117 -26.06 17.75 6.18
C LYS A 117 -27.53 17.42 6.44
N ASP A 118 -28.19 16.79 5.47
CA ASP A 118 -29.60 16.42 5.54
C ASP A 118 -29.79 14.97 6.04
N ILE A 119 -28.70 14.23 6.31
CA ILE A 119 -28.76 12.88 6.85
C ILE A 119 -29.22 12.93 8.32
N PRO A 120 -30.24 12.15 8.73
CA PRO A 120 -30.69 12.08 10.11
C PRO A 120 -29.58 11.59 11.05
N LYS A 121 -29.35 12.31 12.15
CA LYS A 121 -28.42 11.87 13.20
C LYS A 121 -29.00 10.69 13.99
N VAL A 122 -28.19 9.63 14.10
CA VAL A 122 -28.40 8.51 15.00
C VAL A 122 -27.89 8.88 16.39
N THR A 123 -28.71 8.61 17.40
CA THR A 123 -28.32 8.73 18.81
C THR A 123 -28.39 7.37 19.46
N TYR A 124 -27.57 7.11 20.47
CA TYR A 124 -27.59 5.86 21.21
C TYR A 124 -28.97 5.57 21.81
N LYS A 125 -29.65 6.59 22.34
CA LYS A 125 -31.02 6.47 22.87
C LYS A 125 -32.04 6.12 21.78
N GLY A 126 -31.90 6.68 20.57
CA GLY A 126 -32.76 6.33 19.42
C GLY A 126 -32.51 4.90 18.97
N PHE A 127 -31.24 4.52 18.84
CA PHE A 127 -30.81 3.17 18.51
C PHE A 127 -31.39 2.13 19.47
N LEU A 128 -31.28 2.33 20.79
CA LEU A 128 -31.85 1.43 21.81
C LEU A 128 -33.37 1.27 21.72
N LYS A 129 -34.08 2.29 21.21
CA LYS A 129 -35.54 2.22 20.96
C LYS A 129 -35.89 1.49 19.66
N GLY A 130 -34.90 1.04 18.90
CA GLY A 130 -35.09 0.40 17.61
C GLY A 130 -35.36 1.37 16.45
N VAL A 131 -34.98 2.65 16.60
CA VAL A 131 -35.05 3.59 15.47
C VAL A 131 -34.02 3.17 14.42
N ARG A 132 -34.52 2.75 13.26
CA ARG A 132 -33.67 2.36 12.13
C ARG A 132 -33.21 3.58 11.33
N CYS A 133 -31.97 3.52 10.86
CA CYS A 133 -31.38 4.52 9.99
C CYS A 133 -30.66 3.80 8.86
N GLU A 134 -31.25 3.85 7.67
CA GLU A 134 -30.69 3.18 6.49
C GLU A 134 -29.31 3.73 6.12
N TYR A 135 -29.02 5.00 6.43
CA TYR A 135 -27.69 5.58 6.24
C TYR A 135 -26.63 4.94 7.16
N PHE A 136 -26.98 4.69 8.43
CA PHE A 136 -26.08 4.03 9.38
C PHE A 136 -25.82 2.57 9.02
N GLU A 137 -26.81 1.90 8.46
CA GLU A 137 -26.70 0.49 8.08
C GLU A 137 -25.87 0.28 6.80
N ASN A 138 -25.76 1.30 5.93
CA ASN A 138 -25.17 1.16 4.59
C ASN A 138 -23.95 2.07 4.32
N PHE A 139 -23.70 3.12 5.10
CA PHE A 139 -22.57 4.04 4.89
C PHE A 139 -21.70 4.18 6.14
N ASP A 140 -20.50 4.75 5.95
CA ASP A 140 -19.58 5.03 7.06
C ASP A 140 -20.09 6.10 8.02
N SER A 141 -19.74 5.91 9.30
CA SER A 141 -20.26 6.62 10.48
C SER A 141 -20.07 8.15 10.44
N GLN A 142 -19.12 8.64 9.65
CA GLN A 142 -18.67 10.03 9.64
C GLN A 142 -19.74 11.08 9.31
N PHE A 143 -20.93 10.70 8.81
CA PHE A 143 -21.97 11.65 8.40
C PHE A 143 -23.22 11.69 9.28
N HIS A 144 -23.44 10.70 10.14
CA HIS A 144 -24.76 10.46 10.70
C HIS A 144 -24.76 10.06 12.17
N ILE A 145 -23.63 10.08 12.85
CA ILE A 145 -23.55 9.75 14.28
C ILE A 145 -22.44 10.54 14.96
N ASP A 146 -22.70 11.03 16.17
CA ASP A 146 -21.67 11.68 16.98
C ASP A 146 -20.73 10.61 17.56
N GLU A 147 -19.43 10.93 17.70
CA GLU A 147 -18.37 9.98 18.09
C GLU A 147 -18.73 9.19 19.37
N LYS A 148 -19.26 9.88 20.39
CA LYS A 148 -19.70 9.25 21.63
C LYS A 148 -20.81 8.21 21.39
N ASP A 149 -21.84 8.58 20.63
CA ASP A 149 -22.95 7.66 20.32
C ASP A 149 -22.45 6.47 19.49
N TYR A 150 -21.51 6.69 18.57
CA TYR A 150 -20.91 5.63 17.77
C TYR A 150 -20.24 4.57 18.65
N TYR A 151 -19.39 4.99 19.59
CA TYR A 151 -18.73 4.05 20.49
C TYR A 151 -19.71 3.35 21.43
N GLN A 152 -20.76 4.03 21.90
CA GLN A 152 -21.80 3.40 22.73
C GLN A 152 -22.61 2.35 21.96
N ILE A 153 -22.93 2.61 20.68
CA ILE A 153 -23.61 1.63 19.82
C ILE A 153 -22.69 0.44 19.54
N ALA A 154 -21.42 0.68 19.17
CA ALA A 154 -20.46 -0.38 18.91
C ALA A 154 -20.23 -1.28 20.13
N ASP A 155 -20.09 -0.68 21.33
CA ASP A 155 -19.99 -1.41 22.60
C ASP A 155 -21.24 -2.27 22.86
N TRP A 156 -22.44 -1.71 22.67
CA TRP A 156 -23.69 -2.45 22.82
C TRP A 156 -23.78 -3.61 21.82
N GLN A 157 -23.44 -3.39 20.55
CA GLN A 157 -23.50 -4.41 19.50
C GLN A 157 -22.57 -5.58 19.82
N MET A 158 -21.33 -5.27 20.19
CA MET A 158 -20.34 -6.28 20.54
C MET A 158 -20.76 -7.08 21.77
N LYS A 159 -21.14 -6.42 22.87
CA LYS A 159 -21.59 -7.10 24.09
C LYS A 159 -22.82 -7.97 23.85
N THR A 160 -23.80 -7.44 23.12
CA THR A 160 -25.06 -8.17 22.86
C THR A 160 -24.83 -9.43 22.03
N VAL A 161 -23.97 -9.36 21.01
CA VAL A 161 -23.59 -10.55 20.23
C VAL A 161 -22.92 -11.58 21.14
N LEU A 162 -21.94 -11.14 21.95
CA LEU A 162 -21.22 -12.05 22.85
C LEU A 162 -22.18 -12.72 23.84
N ASP A 163 -23.10 -11.95 24.46
CA ASP A 163 -24.09 -12.49 25.41
C ASP A 163 -25.00 -13.54 24.76
N ILE A 164 -25.47 -13.28 23.54
CA ILE A 164 -26.30 -14.24 22.78
C ILE A 164 -25.50 -15.50 22.46
N VAL A 165 -24.31 -15.34 21.90
CA VAL A 165 -23.46 -16.44 21.44
C VAL A 165 -23.02 -17.30 22.62
N GLU A 166 -22.62 -16.71 23.73
CA GLU A 166 -22.23 -17.45 24.93
C GLU A 166 -23.39 -18.25 25.52
N TYR A 167 -24.55 -17.60 25.66
CA TYR A 167 -25.74 -18.24 26.21
C TYR A 167 -26.18 -19.42 25.34
N ASP A 168 -26.28 -19.20 24.03
CA ASP A 168 -26.73 -20.21 23.07
C ASP A 168 -25.74 -21.39 23.04
N THR A 169 -24.45 -21.11 22.86
CA THR A 169 -23.40 -22.12 22.78
C THR A 169 -23.31 -22.96 24.06
N THR A 170 -23.41 -22.32 25.23
CA THR A 170 -23.38 -23.03 26.52
C THR A 170 -24.52 -24.04 26.61
N ASN A 171 -25.73 -23.65 26.22
CA ASN A 171 -26.88 -24.55 26.25
C ASN A 171 -26.80 -25.65 25.18
N ILE A 172 -26.37 -25.30 23.96
CA ILE A 172 -26.15 -26.26 22.87
C ILE A 172 -25.15 -27.33 23.31
N ILE A 173 -23.97 -26.94 23.79
CA ILE A 173 -22.92 -27.90 24.20
C ILE A 173 -23.40 -28.74 25.39
N ARG A 174 -24.09 -28.16 26.38
CA ARG A 174 -24.67 -28.94 27.48
C ARG A 174 -25.68 -29.97 27.00
N SER A 175 -26.50 -29.63 26.00
CA SER A 175 -27.43 -30.57 25.37
C SER A 175 -26.68 -31.72 24.68
N PHE A 176 -25.60 -31.41 23.96
CA PHE A 176 -24.73 -32.41 23.35
C PHE A 176 -24.09 -33.32 24.40
N GLN A 177 -23.50 -32.76 25.45
CA GLN A 177 -22.91 -33.54 26.56
C GLN A 177 -23.96 -34.44 27.23
N GLY A 178 -25.17 -33.94 27.44
CA GLY A 178 -26.29 -34.71 27.97
C GLY A 178 -26.69 -35.87 27.05
N HIS A 179 -26.79 -35.63 25.74
CA HIS A 179 -27.10 -36.68 24.78
C HIS A 179 -26.00 -37.73 24.68
N CYS A 180 -24.73 -37.30 24.59
CA CYS A 180 -23.58 -38.18 24.54
C CYS A 180 -23.50 -39.16 25.71
N ARG A 181 -23.89 -38.75 26.92
CA ARG A 181 -23.95 -39.64 28.10
C ARG A 181 -24.93 -40.81 27.93
N SER A 182 -25.91 -40.70 27.02
CA SER A 182 -26.89 -41.75 26.74
C SER A 182 -26.50 -42.68 25.59
N LEU A 183 -25.36 -42.44 24.93
CA LEU A 183 -24.92 -43.19 23.75
C LEU A 183 -23.84 -44.21 24.10
N GLU A 184 -23.87 -45.36 23.44
CA GLU A 184 -22.80 -46.37 23.53
C GLU A 184 -21.50 -45.89 22.88
N ASN A 185 -21.61 -45.14 21.76
CA ASN A 185 -20.47 -44.57 21.04
C ASN A 185 -20.62 -43.05 20.83
N PRO A 186 -20.29 -42.23 21.85
CA PRO A 186 -20.43 -40.79 21.77
C PRO A 186 -19.50 -40.13 20.74
N LEU A 187 -18.32 -40.70 20.51
CA LEU A 187 -17.34 -40.16 19.57
C LEU A 187 -17.82 -40.28 18.12
N GLU A 188 -18.37 -41.43 17.73
CA GLU A 188 -18.96 -41.61 16.39
C GLU A 188 -20.13 -40.64 16.14
N PHE A 189 -20.91 -40.33 17.18
CA PHE A 189 -21.93 -39.29 17.08
C PHE A 189 -21.31 -37.91 16.83
N ILE A 190 -20.29 -37.51 17.59
CA ILE A 190 -19.59 -36.24 17.41
C ILE A 190 -18.95 -36.15 16.01
N GLU A 191 -18.30 -37.20 15.53
CA GLU A 191 -17.74 -37.25 14.17
C GLU A 191 -18.81 -37.01 13.10
N LYS A 192 -19.98 -37.65 13.21
CA LYS A 192 -21.10 -37.43 12.27
C LYS A 192 -21.60 -35.98 12.28
N GLN A 193 -21.60 -35.33 13.44
CA GLN A 193 -22.00 -33.93 13.58
C GLN A 193 -20.92 -32.99 12.98
N LEU A 194 -19.64 -33.28 13.22
CA LEU A 194 -18.52 -32.58 12.62
C LEU A 194 -18.52 -32.67 11.10
N THR A 195 -18.74 -33.85 10.51
CA THR A 195 -18.84 -34.02 9.05
C THR A 195 -19.89 -33.09 8.41
N VAL A 196 -20.97 -32.76 9.13
CA VAL A 196 -21.96 -31.79 8.60
C VAL A 196 -21.39 -30.38 8.58
N LEU A 197 -20.70 -29.97 9.64
CA LEU A 197 -20.14 -28.62 9.79
C LEU A 197 -18.87 -28.40 8.95
N GLU A 198 -17.99 -29.40 8.85
CA GLU A 198 -16.69 -29.29 8.17
C GLU A 198 -16.78 -29.60 6.67
N ASP A 199 -17.42 -30.72 6.32
CA ASP A 199 -17.35 -31.23 4.96
C ASP A 199 -18.52 -30.77 4.09
N LYS A 200 -19.70 -30.56 4.69
CA LYS A 200 -20.94 -30.33 3.94
C LYS A 200 -21.36 -28.86 3.94
N LEU A 201 -21.25 -28.16 5.06
CA LEU A 201 -21.48 -26.73 5.14
C LEU A 201 -20.23 -26.04 4.57
N SER A 202 -20.23 -25.78 3.26
CA SER A 202 -19.09 -25.20 2.53
C SER A 202 -19.35 -23.74 2.14
N LYS A 203 -18.30 -22.92 2.03
CA LYS A 203 -18.38 -21.47 1.79
C LYS A 203 -19.14 -21.07 0.53
N ASN A 204 -19.22 -21.96 -0.47
CA ASN A 204 -19.78 -21.70 -1.79
C ASN A 204 -21.27 -22.06 -1.93
N ILE A 205 -22.01 -22.18 -0.83
CA ILE A 205 -23.45 -22.44 -0.89
C ILE A 205 -24.18 -21.15 -1.28
N ASN A 206 -24.89 -21.19 -2.40
CA ASN A 206 -25.63 -20.05 -2.96
C ASN A 206 -27.15 -20.10 -2.69
N GLU A 207 -27.64 -21.13 -1.99
CA GLU A 207 -29.06 -21.33 -1.74
C GLU A 207 -29.33 -21.56 -0.24
N ALA A 208 -30.17 -20.72 0.35
CA ALA A 208 -30.56 -20.82 1.76
C ALA A 208 -31.22 -22.16 2.11
N LYS A 209 -31.99 -22.74 1.18
CA LYS A 209 -32.62 -24.05 1.35
C LYS A 209 -31.59 -25.15 1.59
N THR A 210 -30.45 -25.10 0.91
CA THR A 210 -29.35 -26.05 1.11
C THR A 210 -28.75 -25.89 2.50
N ILE A 211 -28.55 -24.66 2.97
CA ILE A 211 -28.11 -24.37 4.33
C ILE A 211 -29.08 -24.97 5.35
N LYS A 212 -30.39 -24.68 5.24
CA LYS A 212 -31.43 -25.21 6.13
C LYS A 212 -31.44 -26.74 6.18
N GLN A 213 -31.32 -27.41 5.03
CA GLN A 213 -31.24 -28.88 4.94
C GLN A 213 -29.99 -29.48 5.58
N LEU A 214 -28.87 -28.76 5.58
CA LEU A 214 -27.65 -29.18 6.26
C LEU A 214 -27.78 -28.97 7.77
N LEU A 215 -28.23 -27.79 8.19
CA LEU A 215 -28.46 -27.47 9.59
C LEU A 215 -29.46 -28.44 10.23
N SER A 216 -30.54 -28.82 9.53
CA SER A 216 -31.53 -29.78 10.05
C SER A 216 -30.99 -31.18 10.35
N LYS A 217 -29.78 -31.51 9.86
CA LYS A 217 -29.10 -32.79 10.18
C LYS A 217 -28.36 -32.75 11.52
N LEU A 218 -28.16 -31.57 12.09
CA LEU A 218 -27.51 -31.42 13.39
C LEU A 218 -28.49 -31.69 14.53
N HIS A 219 -27.99 -32.34 15.59
CA HIS A 219 -28.78 -32.72 16.75
C HIS A 219 -29.47 -31.53 17.41
N LEU A 220 -28.81 -30.37 17.48
CA LEU A 220 -29.39 -29.15 18.07
C LEU A 220 -30.66 -28.66 17.36
N PHE A 221 -30.87 -29.04 16.10
CA PHE A 221 -31.99 -28.58 15.29
C PHE A 221 -33.10 -29.63 15.10
N LYS A 222 -33.08 -30.75 15.84
CA LYS A 222 -34.03 -31.86 15.67
C LYS A 222 -35.51 -31.44 15.75
N ASN A 223 -35.82 -30.41 16.53
CA ASN A 223 -37.17 -29.86 16.71
C ASN A 223 -37.24 -28.36 16.35
N PHE A 224 -36.32 -27.88 15.52
CA PHE A 224 -36.25 -26.46 15.15
C PHE A 224 -37.11 -26.18 13.92
N ASP A 225 -37.89 -25.11 13.97
CA ASP A 225 -38.69 -24.66 12.86
C ASP A 225 -37.89 -23.70 11.96
N PHE A 226 -37.27 -24.22 10.90
CA PHE A 226 -36.53 -23.41 9.94
C PHE A 226 -37.39 -22.46 9.10
N SER A 227 -38.73 -22.51 9.20
CA SER A 227 -39.59 -21.52 8.57
C SER A 227 -39.49 -20.15 9.25
N THR A 228 -39.00 -20.10 10.50
CA THR A 228 -38.77 -18.83 11.21
C THR A 228 -37.53 -18.10 10.70
N TYR A 229 -36.63 -18.78 9.98
CA TYR A 229 -35.45 -18.15 9.39
C TYR A 229 -35.74 -17.54 8.02
N ASN A 230 -35.34 -16.28 7.84
CA ASN A 230 -35.33 -15.58 6.57
C ASN A 230 -34.20 -16.10 5.65
N ASP A 231 -34.55 -16.51 4.43
CA ASP A 231 -33.61 -17.11 3.48
C ASP A 231 -32.50 -16.13 3.05
N GLU A 232 -32.83 -14.87 2.79
CA GLU A 232 -31.85 -13.86 2.36
C GLU A 232 -30.84 -13.55 3.45
N LEU A 233 -31.31 -13.36 4.69
CA LEU A 233 -30.45 -13.11 5.85
C LEU A 233 -29.58 -14.32 6.18
N LEU A 234 -30.13 -15.53 6.12
CA LEU A 234 -29.36 -16.74 6.38
C LEU A 234 -28.23 -16.92 5.38
N LEU A 235 -28.50 -16.68 4.09
CA LEU A 235 -27.51 -16.75 3.03
C LEU A 235 -26.45 -15.65 3.18
N ALA A 236 -26.88 -14.41 3.46
CA ALA A 236 -25.98 -13.27 3.60
C ALA A 236 -25.03 -13.38 4.82
N ASN A 237 -25.45 -14.04 5.88
CA ASN A 237 -24.66 -14.21 7.11
C ASN A 237 -23.93 -15.56 7.20
N HIS A 238 -24.17 -16.50 6.28
CA HIS A 238 -23.44 -17.77 6.20
C HIS A 238 -21.91 -17.62 6.12
N PRO A 239 -21.35 -16.64 5.39
CA PRO A 239 -19.91 -16.38 5.39
C PRO A 239 -19.29 -16.13 6.77
N LEU A 240 -20.08 -15.67 7.77
CA LEU A 240 -19.60 -15.46 9.15
C LEU A 240 -19.04 -16.74 9.78
N PHE A 241 -19.52 -17.92 9.34
CA PHE A 241 -19.01 -19.21 9.79
C PHE A 241 -17.52 -19.41 9.46
N TYR A 242 -17.01 -18.72 8.43
CA TYR A 242 -15.61 -18.78 8.01
C TYR A 242 -14.79 -17.57 8.47
N ASN A 243 -15.28 -16.82 9.46
CA ASN A 243 -14.68 -15.57 9.93
C ASN A 243 -14.54 -14.48 8.83
N ASP A 244 -15.44 -14.45 7.85
CA ASP A 244 -15.57 -13.29 6.97
C ASP A 244 -16.14 -12.08 7.74
N GLU A 245 -15.90 -10.86 7.24
CA GLU A 245 -16.21 -9.62 7.96
C GLU A 245 -17.68 -9.52 8.42
N ASN A 246 -17.86 -9.23 9.70
CA ASN A 246 -19.18 -9.03 10.29
C ASN A 246 -19.72 -7.63 9.98
N ASN A 247 -20.95 -7.55 9.46
CA ASN A 247 -21.64 -6.27 9.31
C ASN A 247 -22.36 -5.88 10.61
N PHE A 248 -21.58 -5.48 11.62
CA PHE A 248 -22.10 -5.04 12.92
C PHE A 248 -23.16 -3.94 12.79
N ARG A 249 -23.12 -3.11 11.73
CA ARG A 249 -24.09 -2.02 11.52
C ARG A 249 -25.54 -2.52 11.39
N LYS A 250 -25.73 -3.77 10.96
CA LYS A 250 -27.06 -4.42 10.86
C LYS A 250 -27.56 -4.99 12.20
N LEU A 251 -26.72 -5.04 13.22
CA LEU A 251 -27.06 -5.53 14.55
C LEU A 251 -27.69 -4.41 15.37
N ASN A 252 -28.94 -4.57 15.74
CA ASN A 252 -29.70 -3.57 16.48
C ASN A 252 -30.76 -4.24 17.36
N PRO A 253 -31.42 -3.49 18.27
CA PRO A 253 -32.41 -4.07 19.18
C PRO A 253 -33.60 -4.74 18.49
N VAL A 254 -33.90 -4.38 17.23
CA VAL A 254 -34.97 -5.00 16.45
C VAL A 254 -34.49 -6.33 15.87
N THR A 255 -33.33 -6.35 15.23
CA THR A 255 -32.77 -7.57 14.62
C THR A 255 -32.35 -8.62 15.64
N LEU A 256 -32.01 -8.22 16.87
CA LEU A 256 -31.64 -9.12 17.96
C LEU A 256 -32.76 -9.33 18.99
N LYS A 257 -33.96 -8.81 18.75
CA LYS A 257 -35.09 -8.86 19.69
C LYS A 257 -35.45 -10.30 20.10
N GLU A 258 -35.54 -11.21 19.13
CA GLU A 258 -35.96 -12.58 19.39
C GLU A 258 -34.94 -13.33 20.26
N PRO A 259 -33.64 -13.43 19.90
CA PRO A 259 -32.65 -14.05 20.78
C PRO A 259 -32.65 -13.47 22.20
N LEU A 260 -32.68 -12.14 22.34
CA LEU A 260 -32.71 -11.46 23.64
C LEU A 260 -33.95 -11.84 24.46
N SER A 261 -35.13 -11.94 23.82
CA SER A 261 -36.35 -12.36 24.50
C SER A 261 -36.28 -13.81 24.98
N LYS A 262 -35.64 -14.70 24.22
CA LYS A 262 -35.42 -16.11 24.59
C LYS A 262 -34.44 -16.24 25.75
N ILE A 263 -33.39 -15.41 25.81
CA ILE A 263 -32.49 -15.32 26.97
C ILE A 263 -33.27 -14.91 28.21
N ALA A 264 -34.07 -13.84 28.12
CA ALA A 264 -34.87 -13.36 29.24
C ALA A 264 -35.90 -14.39 29.73
N ALA A 265 -36.46 -15.18 28.81
CA ALA A 265 -37.36 -16.30 29.12
C ALA A 265 -36.63 -17.58 29.57
N ASN A 266 -35.29 -17.54 29.66
CA ASN A 266 -34.43 -18.65 30.05
C ASN A 266 -34.59 -19.91 29.19
N VAL A 267 -34.83 -19.73 27.88
CA VAL A 267 -34.99 -20.83 26.92
C VAL A 267 -33.69 -21.61 26.78
N LYS A 268 -33.73 -22.94 26.96
CA LYS A 268 -32.55 -23.81 26.93
C LYS A 268 -32.25 -24.45 25.57
N SER A 269 -33.13 -24.27 24.58
CA SER A 269 -32.88 -24.69 23.19
C SER A 269 -32.10 -23.62 22.42
N VAL A 270 -31.84 -23.87 21.14
CA VAL A 270 -31.23 -22.90 20.22
C VAL A 270 -32.01 -21.58 20.24
N ILE A 271 -31.31 -20.47 20.50
CA ILE A 271 -31.91 -19.13 20.56
C ILE A 271 -31.44 -18.19 19.46
N GLY A 272 -30.27 -18.44 18.88
CA GLY A 272 -29.67 -17.60 17.85
C GLY A 272 -30.57 -17.47 16.62
N ASN A 273 -30.39 -16.37 15.90
CA ASN A 273 -31.02 -16.15 14.61
C ASN A 273 -29.95 -16.09 13.51
N GLU A 274 -30.30 -15.69 12.30
CA GLU A 274 -29.42 -15.66 11.13
C GLU A 274 -28.17 -14.81 11.35
N PHE A 275 -28.24 -13.79 12.21
CA PHE A 275 -27.11 -12.91 12.53
C PHE A 275 -26.13 -13.51 13.53
N THR A 276 -26.56 -14.48 14.36
CA THR A 276 -25.73 -14.98 15.48
C THR A 276 -25.46 -16.48 15.44
N ILE A 277 -26.28 -17.27 14.74
CA ILE A 277 -26.22 -18.74 14.80
C ILE A 277 -24.89 -19.30 14.31
N PHE A 278 -24.29 -18.70 13.28
CA PHE A 278 -23.03 -19.19 12.71
C PHE A 278 -21.85 -19.03 13.68
N TYR A 279 -21.88 -18.06 14.60
CA TYR A 279 -20.88 -17.98 15.68
C TYR A 279 -21.01 -19.15 16.65
N SER A 280 -22.23 -19.48 17.06
CA SER A 280 -22.46 -20.61 17.96
C SER A 280 -22.10 -21.95 17.31
N LEU A 281 -22.31 -22.10 16.01
CA LEU A 281 -21.92 -23.30 15.25
C LEU A 281 -20.39 -23.42 15.12
N ASP A 282 -19.67 -22.33 14.87
CA ASP A 282 -18.21 -22.34 14.81
C ASP A 282 -17.61 -22.74 16.17
N ILE A 283 -18.10 -22.17 17.28
CA ILE A 283 -17.63 -22.56 18.62
C ILE A 283 -17.97 -24.02 18.93
N LEU A 284 -19.17 -24.47 18.55
CA LEU A 284 -19.56 -25.87 18.68
C LEU A 284 -18.62 -26.80 17.90
N GLN A 285 -18.27 -26.44 16.67
CA GLN A 285 -17.31 -27.18 15.86
C GLN A 285 -15.95 -27.26 16.55
N LYS A 286 -15.39 -26.13 17.00
CA LYS A 286 -14.11 -26.06 17.74
C LYS A 286 -14.14 -26.92 19.01
N TRP A 287 -15.25 -26.90 19.75
CA TRP A 287 -15.42 -27.78 20.92
C TRP A 287 -15.42 -29.26 20.52
N MET A 288 -16.19 -29.64 19.51
CA MET A 288 -16.24 -31.02 19.01
C MET A 288 -14.86 -31.52 18.54
N GLN A 289 -14.10 -30.68 17.84
CA GLN A 289 -12.71 -30.99 17.45
C GLN A 289 -11.80 -31.24 18.66
N LYS A 290 -11.94 -30.47 19.74
CA LYS A 290 -11.17 -30.69 20.98
C LYS A 290 -11.50 -32.05 21.60
N ILE A 291 -12.76 -32.47 21.59
CA ILE A 291 -13.18 -33.80 22.06
C ILE A 291 -12.56 -34.90 21.20
N ILE A 292 -12.60 -34.80 19.87
CA ILE A 292 -11.94 -35.76 18.96
C ILE A 292 -10.42 -35.83 19.21
N LYS A 293 -9.79 -34.71 19.58
CA LYS A 293 -8.38 -34.64 19.98
C LYS A 293 -8.10 -35.16 21.39
N GLY A 294 -9.06 -35.78 22.07
CA GLY A 294 -8.88 -36.44 23.37
C GLY A 294 -9.28 -35.61 24.59
N HIS A 295 -9.94 -34.46 24.43
CA HIS A 295 -10.51 -33.74 25.58
C HIS A 295 -11.70 -34.51 26.15
N SER A 296 -11.84 -34.52 27.48
CA SER A 296 -12.94 -35.24 28.14
C SER A 296 -14.29 -34.60 27.85
N LEU A 297 -15.25 -35.45 27.49
CA LEU A 297 -16.66 -35.10 27.25
C LEU A 297 -17.40 -34.85 28.58
N ASP A 298 -16.88 -35.38 29.70
CA ASP A 298 -17.51 -35.32 31.02
C ASP A 298 -17.30 -33.98 31.73
N VAL A 299 -16.26 -33.23 31.34
CA VAL A 299 -15.96 -31.90 31.90
C VAL A 299 -17.04 -30.92 31.43
N PRO A 300 -17.85 -30.31 32.32
CA PRO A 300 -18.88 -29.36 31.92
C PRO A 300 -18.29 -28.19 31.13
N PHE A 301 -18.89 -27.88 29.99
CA PHE A 301 -18.43 -26.74 29.19
C PHE A 301 -18.64 -25.41 29.93
N GLN A 302 -17.59 -24.61 29.96
CA GLN A 302 -17.56 -23.24 30.47
C GLN A 302 -16.60 -22.42 29.61
N PHE A 303 -16.98 -21.18 29.31
CA PHE A 303 -16.05 -20.20 28.75
C PHE A 303 -14.99 -19.83 29.77
N ILE A 304 -13.79 -19.50 29.28
CA ILE A 304 -12.72 -18.96 30.10
C ILE A 304 -13.13 -17.56 30.60
N ASP A 305 -12.76 -17.25 31.83
CA ASP A 305 -12.90 -15.91 32.40
C ASP A 305 -11.84 -14.98 31.78
N THR A 306 -12.21 -14.32 30.68
CA THR A 306 -11.28 -13.48 29.92
C THR A 306 -10.84 -12.23 30.66
N ASP A 307 -11.67 -11.72 31.58
CA ASP A 307 -11.30 -10.56 32.40
C ASP A 307 -10.18 -10.96 33.37
N LYS A 308 -10.31 -12.11 34.01
CA LYS A 308 -9.24 -12.66 34.86
C LYS A 308 -7.95 -12.94 34.08
N GLU A 309 -8.03 -13.52 32.89
CA GLU A 309 -6.85 -13.77 32.06
C GLU A 309 -6.18 -12.45 31.60
N LEU A 310 -6.97 -11.41 31.32
CA LEU A 310 -6.44 -10.08 31.02
C LEU A 310 -5.76 -9.45 32.25
N GLU A 311 -6.37 -9.53 33.43
CA GLU A 311 -5.76 -9.07 34.68
C GLU A 311 -4.42 -9.75 34.95
N ILE A 312 -4.36 -11.08 34.80
CA ILE A 312 -3.12 -11.85 34.93
C ILE A 312 -2.08 -11.36 33.93
N ALA A 313 -2.45 -11.20 32.66
CA ALA A 313 -1.53 -10.74 31.61
C ALA A 313 -0.98 -9.34 31.91
N ILE A 314 -1.82 -8.42 32.38
CA ILE A 314 -1.40 -7.06 32.78
C ILE A 314 -0.45 -7.12 33.98
N GLN A 315 -0.79 -7.89 35.01
CA GLN A 315 0.06 -8.03 36.20
C GLN A 315 1.43 -8.62 35.83
N GLU A 316 1.47 -9.66 35.00
CA GLU A 316 2.74 -10.22 34.50
C GLU A 316 3.55 -9.17 33.72
N ALA A 317 2.89 -8.37 32.88
CA ALA A 317 3.55 -7.29 32.14
C ALA A 317 4.09 -6.21 33.08
N GLU A 318 3.37 -5.87 34.16
CA GLU A 318 3.80 -4.93 35.20
C GLU A 318 5.04 -5.43 35.94
N GLU A 319 5.02 -6.68 36.40
CA GLU A 319 6.15 -7.29 37.10
C GLU A 319 7.40 -7.40 36.22
N GLU A 320 7.22 -7.73 34.93
CA GLU A 320 8.31 -7.73 33.95
C GLU A 320 8.82 -6.32 33.65
N ASN A 321 7.94 -5.32 33.55
CA ASN A 321 8.28 -3.94 33.24
C ASN A 321 8.99 -3.26 34.41
N GLN A 322 8.58 -3.53 35.65
CA GLN A 322 9.19 -2.94 36.84
C GLN A 322 10.68 -3.28 36.93
N LYS A 323 11.08 -4.52 36.61
CA LYS A 323 12.50 -4.92 36.57
C LYS A 323 13.31 -4.05 35.60
N VAL A 324 12.74 -3.75 34.43
CA VAL A 324 13.39 -2.89 33.43
C VAL A 324 13.49 -1.44 33.93
N ILE A 325 12.43 -0.94 34.57
CA ILE A 325 12.40 0.40 35.17
C ILE A 325 13.42 0.53 36.30
N ASP A 326 13.53 -0.47 37.18
CA ASP A 326 14.50 -0.50 38.27
C ASP A 326 15.94 -0.45 37.74
N GLU A 327 16.26 -1.23 36.70
CA GLU A 327 17.57 -1.20 36.04
C GLU A 327 17.90 0.19 35.45
N ILE A 328 16.90 0.87 34.87
CA ILE A 328 17.08 2.22 34.31
C ILE A 328 17.30 3.23 35.45
N ASN A 329 16.49 3.17 36.50
CA ASN A 329 16.59 4.06 37.66
C ASN A 329 17.93 3.89 38.40
N ASP A 330 18.37 2.65 38.60
CA ASP A 330 19.67 2.36 39.20
C ASP A 330 20.82 2.97 38.40
N TYR A 331 20.78 2.86 37.07
CA TYR A 331 21.80 3.47 36.21
C TYR A 331 21.78 5.00 36.26
N CYS A 332 20.60 5.61 36.33
CA CYS A 332 20.44 7.06 36.19
C CYS A 332 20.62 7.83 37.49
N PHE A 333 20.20 7.28 38.64
CA PHE A 333 20.20 7.97 39.92
C PHE A 333 21.18 7.39 40.95
N ASN A 334 21.44 6.08 40.92
CA ASN A 334 22.20 5.41 41.98
C ASN A 334 23.69 5.19 41.64
N ASP A 335 24.09 5.25 40.36
CA ASP A 335 25.48 5.14 39.94
C ASP A 335 26.20 6.52 39.94
N VAL A 336 26.77 6.87 41.09
CA VAL A 336 27.45 8.16 41.37
C VAL A 336 28.63 8.46 40.42
N GLY A 337 29.11 7.47 39.66
CA GLY A 337 30.22 7.63 38.71
C GLY A 337 29.80 8.09 37.31
N LYS A 338 28.50 8.21 37.01
CA LYS A 338 28.03 8.56 35.66
C LYS A 338 27.97 10.05 35.42
N THR A 339 28.44 10.44 34.24
CA THR A 339 28.27 11.81 33.73
C THR A 339 26.92 11.97 33.03
N ASP A 340 26.38 13.19 33.01
CA ASP A 340 25.16 13.54 32.25
C ASP A 340 25.19 13.04 30.81
N LYS A 341 26.36 13.06 30.15
CA LYS A 341 26.51 12.61 28.78
C LYS A 341 26.31 11.09 28.66
N GLN A 342 26.78 10.32 29.63
CA GLN A 342 26.58 8.87 29.68
C GLN A 342 25.12 8.54 29.96
N ILE A 343 24.50 9.22 30.92
CA ILE A 343 23.07 9.05 31.25
C ILE A 343 22.19 9.38 30.04
N LYS A 344 22.42 10.53 29.39
CA LYS A 344 21.70 10.91 28.15
C LYS A 344 21.84 9.89 27.04
N LYS A 345 23.03 9.30 26.88
CA LYS A 345 23.25 8.28 25.86
C LYS A 345 22.49 7.01 26.21
N TYR A 346 22.61 6.53 27.45
CA TYR A 346 21.92 5.34 27.92
C TYR A 346 20.39 5.43 27.76
N LEU A 347 19.78 6.54 28.23
CA LEU A 347 18.33 6.75 28.09
C LEU A 347 17.89 6.78 26.62
N ARG A 348 18.67 7.38 25.72
CA ARG A 348 18.38 7.38 24.29
C ARG A 348 18.52 6.00 23.65
N ASP A 349 19.56 5.25 24.01
CA ASP A 349 19.75 3.89 23.51
C ASP A 349 18.57 3.01 23.96
N LYS A 350 18.14 3.14 25.23
CA LYS A 350 16.95 2.46 25.76
C LYS A 350 15.64 2.90 25.12
N PHE A 351 15.50 4.19 24.83
CA PHE A 351 14.32 4.70 24.13
C PHE A 351 14.26 4.19 22.69
N GLN A 352 15.40 4.10 22.00
CA GLN A 352 15.49 3.53 20.65
C GLN A 352 15.06 2.06 20.64
N GLU A 353 15.41 1.26 21.65
CA GLU A 353 14.91 -0.11 21.80
C GLU A 353 13.36 -0.14 21.82
N GLN A 354 12.72 0.83 22.48
CA GLN A 354 11.26 0.93 22.51
C GLN A 354 10.64 1.37 21.18
N ILE A 355 11.30 2.29 20.46
CA ILE A 355 10.88 2.69 19.10
C ILE A 355 10.93 1.49 18.15
N ASP A 356 12.01 0.72 18.19
CA ASP A 356 12.19 -0.46 17.36
C ASP A 356 11.17 -1.55 17.70
N ALA A 357 10.82 -1.70 18.98
CA ALA A 357 9.77 -2.62 19.43
C ALA A 357 8.38 -2.15 18.99
N TYR A 358 8.07 -0.86 19.15
CA TYR A 358 6.83 -0.24 18.68
C TYR A 358 6.61 -0.46 17.18
N ASN A 359 7.66 -0.29 16.37
CA ASN A 359 7.60 -0.48 14.92
C ASN A 359 7.38 -1.94 14.48
N LYS A 360 7.58 -2.92 15.37
CA LYS A 360 7.33 -4.35 15.11
C LYS A 360 5.91 -4.79 15.48
N VAL A 361 5.14 -3.94 16.18
CA VAL A 361 3.75 -4.25 16.56
C VAL A 361 2.88 -4.25 15.31
N LYS A 362 2.20 -5.37 15.06
CA LYS A 362 1.35 -5.57 13.87
C LYS A 362 0.01 -4.85 14.00
N ASP A 363 -0.69 -5.07 15.11
CA ASP A 363 -1.95 -4.37 15.41
C ASP A 363 -1.68 -3.15 16.28
N ASP A 364 -1.53 -2.00 15.63
CA ASP A 364 -1.26 -0.74 16.32
C ASP A 364 -2.45 -0.18 17.11
N ARG A 365 -3.65 -0.76 16.96
CA ARG A 365 -4.84 -0.40 17.76
C ARG A 365 -4.68 -0.81 19.21
N VAL A 366 -3.77 -1.72 19.54
CA VAL A 366 -3.53 -2.14 20.92
C VAL A 366 -3.16 -0.96 21.84
N PHE A 367 -2.41 0.03 21.33
CA PHE A 367 -2.03 1.22 22.10
C PHE A 367 -3.22 2.15 22.39
N PHE A 368 -4.26 2.12 21.56
CA PHE A 368 -5.52 2.80 21.83
C PHE A 368 -6.26 2.13 22.99
N LEU A 369 -6.29 0.79 23.01
CA LEU A 369 -6.99 0.01 24.02
C LEU A 369 -6.37 0.14 25.42
N LEU A 370 -5.07 0.44 25.50
CA LEU A 370 -4.35 0.67 26.76
C LEU A 370 -4.67 2.01 27.45
N ARG A 371 -5.52 2.84 26.85
CA ARG A 371 -6.01 4.08 27.49
C ARG A 371 -6.93 3.76 28.67
N GLU A 372 -6.82 4.53 29.73
CA GLU A 372 -7.67 4.39 30.92
C GLU A 372 -9.15 4.47 30.59
N GLU A 373 -9.55 5.40 29.72
CA GLU A 373 -10.92 5.54 29.24
C GLU A 373 -11.43 4.35 28.41
N ASN A 374 -10.54 3.48 27.93
CA ASN A 374 -10.84 2.37 27.01
C ASN A 374 -10.80 0.99 27.66
N LYS A 375 -10.60 0.87 28.98
CA LYS A 375 -10.55 -0.43 29.69
C LYS A 375 -11.71 -1.36 29.38
N VAL A 376 -12.94 -0.84 29.33
CA VAL A 376 -14.14 -1.63 28.99
C VAL A 376 -14.06 -2.20 27.57
N LEU A 377 -13.54 -1.41 26.62
CA LEU A 377 -13.35 -1.82 25.24
C LEU A 377 -12.22 -2.86 25.11
N GLN A 378 -11.17 -2.74 25.93
CA GLN A 378 -10.08 -3.73 26.00
C GLN A 378 -10.59 -5.10 26.46
N SER A 379 -11.33 -5.16 27.57
CA SER A 379 -11.97 -6.40 28.05
C SER A 379 -12.85 -7.03 26.97
N ALA A 380 -13.70 -6.21 26.33
CA ALA A 380 -14.57 -6.70 25.28
C ALA A 380 -13.81 -7.16 24.03
N ASN A 381 -12.69 -6.52 23.67
CA ASN A 381 -11.81 -6.95 22.58
C ASN A 381 -11.14 -8.30 22.86
N VAL A 382 -10.63 -8.52 24.08
CA VAL A 382 -10.06 -9.80 24.50
C VAL A 382 -11.12 -10.89 24.42
N LYS A 383 -12.31 -10.62 24.98
CA LYS A 383 -13.45 -11.54 24.95
C LYS A 383 -13.87 -11.88 23.52
N PHE A 384 -13.99 -10.89 22.65
CA PHE A 384 -14.34 -11.08 21.25
C PHE A 384 -13.31 -11.93 20.51
N ASN A 385 -12.02 -11.64 20.68
CA ASN A 385 -10.96 -12.41 20.03
C ASN A 385 -10.85 -13.84 20.56
N TYR A 386 -11.17 -14.07 21.83
CA TYR A 386 -11.27 -15.41 22.39
C TYR A 386 -12.43 -16.19 21.77
N ILE A 387 -13.64 -15.64 21.82
CA ILE A 387 -14.87 -16.35 21.47
C ILE A 387 -15.00 -16.54 19.96
N ILE A 388 -14.71 -15.50 19.20
CA ILE A 388 -14.96 -15.46 17.75
C ILE A 388 -13.70 -15.89 16.99
N ASN A 389 -12.57 -15.24 17.28
CA ASN A 389 -11.35 -15.43 16.48
C ASN A 389 -10.48 -16.62 16.93
N ASP A 390 -10.70 -17.18 18.13
CA ASP A 390 -9.84 -18.19 18.78
C ASP A 390 -8.38 -17.70 18.97
N LYS A 391 -8.21 -16.41 19.29
CA LYS A 391 -6.91 -15.71 19.37
C LYS A 391 -6.54 -15.19 20.75
N LEU A 392 -7.09 -15.79 21.82
CA LEU A 392 -6.89 -15.28 23.19
C LEU A 392 -5.40 -15.08 23.54
N LYS A 393 -4.57 -16.10 23.34
CA LYS A 393 -3.14 -16.04 23.67
C LYS A 393 -2.38 -14.98 22.87
N GLU A 394 -2.73 -14.84 21.59
CA GLU A 394 -2.10 -13.89 20.68
C GLU A 394 -2.42 -12.45 21.11
N VAL A 395 -3.70 -12.17 21.38
CA VAL A 395 -4.15 -10.84 21.84
C VAL A 395 -3.60 -10.49 23.20
N LEU A 396 -3.59 -11.42 24.17
CA LEU A 396 -2.98 -11.18 25.47
C LEU A 396 -1.48 -10.87 25.33
N GLN A 397 -0.75 -11.60 24.49
CA GLN A 397 0.67 -11.34 24.24
C GLN A 397 0.91 -9.98 23.56
N GLU A 398 0.05 -9.57 22.64
CA GLU A 398 0.10 -8.24 22.01
C GLU A 398 -0.13 -7.14 23.06
N ILE A 399 -1.14 -7.30 23.94
CA ILE A 399 -1.41 -6.38 25.05
C ILE A 399 -0.20 -6.29 25.98
N LYS A 400 0.37 -7.43 26.42
CA LYS A 400 1.58 -7.45 27.26
C LYS A 400 2.73 -6.68 26.62
N THR A 401 2.97 -6.92 25.33
CA THR A 401 4.06 -6.29 24.58
C THR A 401 3.85 -4.77 24.50
N ALA A 402 2.64 -4.34 24.12
CA ALA A 402 2.30 -2.93 24.01
C ALA A 402 2.35 -2.21 25.37
N TYR A 403 1.87 -2.86 26.44
CA TYR A 403 1.93 -2.34 27.80
C TYR A 403 3.37 -2.04 28.22
N LYS A 404 4.31 -2.97 27.98
CA LYS A 404 5.73 -2.77 28.30
C LYS A 404 6.34 -1.63 27.50
N ILE A 405 6.08 -1.57 26.19
CA ILE A 405 6.57 -0.49 25.31
C ILE A 405 6.08 0.86 25.82
N GLN A 406 4.77 0.99 26.08
CA GLN A 406 4.16 2.23 26.56
C GLN A 406 4.77 2.66 27.89
N ASN A 407 4.78 1.78 28.90
CA ASN A 407 5.21 2.17 30.24
C ASN A 407 6.72 2.41 30.33
N THR A 408 7.56 1.56 29.71
CA THR A 408 9.01 1.80 29.65
C THR A 408 9.32 3.11 28.93
N SER A 409 8.65 3.43 27.82
CA SER A 409 8.91 4.67 27.06
C SER A 409 8.48 5.92 27.83
N TRP A 410 7.35 5.90 28.55
CA TRP A 410 6.95 6.99 29.44
C TRP A 410 7.93 7.20 30.59
N GLU A 411 8.36 6.12 31.24
CA GLU A 411 9.33 6.20 32.35
C GLU A 411 10.66 6.83 31.89
N ILE A 412 11.22 6.35 30.77
CA ILE A 412 12.44 6.94 30.19
C ILE A 412 12.25 8.44 29.93
N THR A 413 11.08 8.84 29.43
CA THR A 413 10.75 10.25 29.15
C THR A 413 10.68 11.06 30.45
N PHE A 414 10.08 10.52 31.52
CA PHE A 414 10.01 11.19 32.82
C PHE A 414 11.37 11.36 33.46
N ILE A 415 12.19 10.29 33.49
CA ILE A 415 13.56 10.35 34.01
C ILE A 415 14.39 11.39 33.23
N PHE A 416 14.27 11.40 31.90
CA PHE A 416 14.98 12.38 31.08
C PHE A 416 14.53 13.82 31.37
N GLN A 417 13.22 14.04 31.57
CA GLN A 417 12.69 15.35 31.95
C GLN A 417 13.18 15.78 33.32
N GLU A 418 13.17 14.89 34.31
CA GLU A 418 13.62 15.16 35.67
C GLU A 418 15.10 15.57 35.71
N LEU A 419 15.96 14.83 35.01
CA LEU A 419 17.40 15.06 35.04
C LEU A 419 17.86 16.25 34.19
N PHE A 420 17.13 16.60 33.12
CA PHE A 420 17.62 17.54 32.11
C PHE A 420 16.67 18.68 31.76
N ASP A 421 15.54 18.82 32.45
CA ASP A 421 14.50 19.84 32.24
C ASP A 421 14.06 19.94 30.76
N SER A 422 13.92 18.78 30.12
CA SER A 422 13.52 18.67 28.72
C SER A 422 12.52 17.54 28.54
N ARG A 423 11.33 17.87 28.02
CA ARG A 423 10.26 16.88 27.75
C ARG A 423 10.53 15.99 26.53
N THR A 424 11.59 16.29 25.78
CA THR A 424 11.95 15.58 24.55
C THR A 424 13.41 15.19 24.59
N MET A 425 13.71 13.95 24.24
CA MET A 425 15.05 13.39 24.13
C MET A 425 15.73 13.75 22.80
N TYR A 426 14.93 13.97 21.76
CA TYR A 426 15.40 14.14 20.38
C TYR A 426 15.10 15.51 19.76
N PHE A 427 14.17 16.29 20.31
CA PHE A 427 13.94 17.67 19.86
C PHE A 427 15.00 18.61 20.45
N LYS A 428 15.94 19.04 19.60
CA LYS A 428 16.58 20.36 19.74
C LYS A 428 15.86 21.35 18.82
N ASN A 429 16.12 22.66 18.99
CA ASN A 429 15.58 23.79 18.19
C ASN A 429 15.79 23.72 16.64
N ASP A 430 16.23 22.58 16.08
CA ASP A 430 16.62 22.37 14.67
C ASP A 430 16.00 21.09 14.05
N SER A 431 15.04 20.49 14.76
CA SER A 431 14.42 19.18 14.47
C SER A 431 13.35 19.25 13.36
N GLY A 432 12.85 20.44 13.02
CA GLY A 432 11.87 20.64 11.95
C GLY A 432 12.44 20.56 10.52
N SER A 433 13.77 20.49 10.36
CA SER A 433 14.42 20.50 9.04
C SER A 433 14.01 19.32 8.15
N HIS A 434 13.54 18.20 8.70
CA HIS A 434 13.03 17.08 7.90
C HIS A 434 11.67 17.38 7.24
N ILE A 435 10.87 18.32 7.77
CA ILE A 435 9.56 18.70 7.21
C ILE A 435 9.73 19.31 5.81
N ILE A 436 10.89 19.92 5.53
CA ILE A 436 11.19 20.49 4.21
C ILE A 436 11.46 19.43 3.14
N ILE A 437 11.69 18.17 3.52
CA ILE A 437 12.06 17.09 2.59
C ILE A 437 11.00 16.93 1.50
N GLN A 438 9.71 16.97 1.85
CA GLN A 438 8.63 16.89 0.87
C GLN A 438 8.74 18.00 -0.20
N SER A 439 9.04 19.23 0.23
CA SER A 439 9.27 20.36 -0.68
C SER A 439 10.51 20.19 -1.55
N LEU A 440 11.57 19.56 -1.03
CA LEU A 440 12.79 19.27 -1.80
C LEU A 440 12.58 18.13 -2.80
N MET A 441 11.89 17.06 -2.39
CA MET A 441 11.53 15.96 -3.28
C MET A 441 10.69 16.44 -4.46
N ASN A 442 9.77 17.39 -4.23
CA ASN A 442 9.03 18.03 -5.31
C ASN A 442 9.92 18.75 -6.34
N LYS A 443 11.14 19.15 -5.96
CA LYS A 443 12.08 19.74 -6.93
C LYS A 443 12.72 18.67 -7.80
N MET A 444 12.78 17.42 -7.34
CA MET A 444 13.28 16.24 -8.06
C MET A 444 12.18 15.61 -8.94
N VAL A 445 12.54 14.60 -9.73
CA VAL A 445 11.56 13.70 -10.36
C VAL A 445 11.13 12.66 -9.33
N VAL A 446 9.86 12.69 -8.93
CA VAL A 446 9.30 11.70 -7.99
C VAL A 446 8.58 10.61 -8.77
N ASP A 447 8.78 9.35 -8.39
CA ASP A 447 8.01 8.22 -8.92
C ASP A 447 6.86 7.81 -7.99
N LYS A 448 5.95 6.97 -8.49
CA LYS A 448 4.78 6.48 -7.74
C LYS A 448 5.15 5.86 -6.40
N LYS A 449 6.22 5.06 -6.34
CA LYS A 449 6.61 4.34 -5.13
C LYS A 449 7.10 5.29 -4.05
N LEU A 450 7.99 6.23 -4.40
CA LEU A 450 8.55 7.20 -3.47
C LEU A 450 7.51 8.23 -3.03
N TYR A 451 6.59 8.62 -3.92
CA TYR A 451 5.48 9.50 -3.58
C TYR A 451 4.54 8.84 -2.56
N ASN A 452 4.13 7.60 -2.82
CA ASN A 452 3.24 6.86 -1.91
C ASN A 452 3.92 6.61 -0.55
N GLU A 453 5.19 6.18 -0.51
CA GLU A 453 5.92 5.97 0.76
C GLU A 453 5.96 7.27 1.63
N LEU A 454 6.02 8.45 0.99
CA LEU A 454 6.00 9.74 1.68
C LEU A 454 4.59 10.11 2.20
N GLN A 455 3.55 9.94 1.37
CA GLN A 455 2.16 10.24 1.76
C GLN A 455 1.69 9.29 2.85
N ASP A 456 1.93 7.98 2.68
CA ASP A 456 1.57 6.95 3.66
C ASP A 456 2.23 7.22 5.02
N SER A 457 3.47 7.75 5.03
CA SER A 457 4.16 8.13 6.26
C SER A 457 3.48 9.30 6.98
N LEU A 458 2.93 10.26 6.25
CA LEU A 458 2.24 11.42 6.84
C LEU A 458 0.88 11.00 7.39
N ASP A 459 0.12 10.23 6.62
CA ASP A 459 -1.17 9.68 7.03
C ASP A 459 -1.02 8.76 8.25
N THR A 460 0.00 7.90 8.24
CA THR A 460 0.34 7.04 9.38
C THR A 460 0.72 7.86 10.62
N PHE A 461 1.48 8.94 10.45
CA PHE A 461 1.83 9.83 11.55
C PHE A 461 0.58 10.44 12.18
N PHE A 462 -0.31 11.07 11.40
CA PHE A 462 -1.52 11.69 11.95
C PHE A 462 -2.47 10.67 12.58
N LYS A 463 -2.68 9.53 11.93
CA LYS A 463 -3.51 8.44 12.45
C LYS A 463 -3.03 7.96 13.81
N ARG A 464 -1.72 7.70 13.94
CA ARG A 464 -1.12 7.19 15.19
C ARG A 464 -1.00 8.25 16.26
N PHE A 465 -0.65 9.48 15.88
CA PHE A 465 -0.46 10.58 16.81
C PHE A 465 -1.71 10.88 17.65
N HIS A 466 -2.90 10.80 17.05
CA HIS A 466 -4.15 11.03 17.77
C HIS A 466 -4.61 9.81 18.60
N ARG A 467 -4.20 8.61 18.20
CA ARG A 467 -4.78 7.35 18.66
C ARG A 467 -3.92 6.61 19.68
N ASP A 468 -2.61 6.59 19.52
CA ASP A 468 -1.73 5.76 20.34
C ASP A 468 -1.32 6.52 21.61
N SER A 469 -1.20 5.80 22.73
CA SER A 469 -0.84 6.40 24.03
C SER A 469 0.66 6.29 24.34
N VAL A 470 1.50 6.69 23.40
CA VAL A 470 2.97 6.64 23.55
C VAL A 470 3.58 8.05 23.56
N PRO A 471 4.81 8.23 24.08
CA PRO A 471 5.45 9.54 24.09
C PRO A 471 5.60 10.15 22.69
N LEU A 472 5.51 11.48 22.65
CA LEU A 472 5.57 12.31 21.44
C LEU A 472 6.78 11.99 20.54
N ASP A 473 7.93 11.71 21.16
CA ASP A 473 9.18 11.44 20.47
C ASP A 473 9.11 10.19 19.58
N ILE A 474 8.34 9.15 19.95
CA ILE A 474 8.19 7.93 19.13
C ILE A 474 7.57 8.27 17.78
N HIS A 475 6.50 9.08 17.77
CA HIS A 475 5.82 9.48 16.54
C HIS A 475 6.74 10.28 15.61
N PHE A 476 7.44 11.27 16.17
CA PHE A 476 8.28 12.14 15.37
C PHE A 476 9.55 11.48 14.87
N ILE A 477 10.16 10.57 15.63
CA ILE A 477 11.35 9.85 15.18
C ILE A 477 10.98 8.93 14.02
N ASN A 478 9.89 8.17 14.14
CA ASN A 478 9.43 7.30 13.06
C ASN A 478 9.11 8.07 11.78
N HIS A 479 8.42 9.21 11.90
CA HIS A 479 8.14 10.10 10.77
C HIS A 479 9.43 10.64 10.17
N ARG A 480 10.33 11.17 11.00
CA ARG A 480 11.62 11.74 10.59
C ARG A 480 12.48 10.71 9.88
N GLU A 481 12.64 9.51 10.42
CA GLU A 481 13.46 8.44 9.82
C GLU A 481 12.92 7.99 8.47
N THR A 482 11.60 7.88 8.35
CA THR A 482 10.95 7.56 7.07
C THR A 482 11.22 8.65 6.04
N TYR A 483 11.03 9.92 6.40
CA TYR A 483 11.30 11.05 5.50
C TYR A 483 12.77 11.10 5.07
N ILE A 484 13.71 10.85 5.97
CA ILE A 484 15.15 10.80 5.66
C ILE A 484 15.45 9.67 4.67
N ARG A 485 14.96 8.47 4.95
CA ARG A 485 15.16 7.30 4.08
C ARG A 485 14.58 7.54 2.68
N VAL A 486 13.39 8.11 2.60
CA VAL A 486 12.74 8.44 1.32
C VAL A 486 13.52 9.54 0.59
N PHE A 487 14.04 10.55 1.29
CA PHE A 487 14.91 11.57 0.71
C PHE A 487 16.19 10.96 0.12
N GLU A 488 16.86 10.07 0.85
CA GLU A 488 18.08 9.40 0.38
C GLU A 488 17.81 8.54 -0.88
N LYS A 489 16.74 7.74 -0.88
CA LYS A 489 16.30 6.99 -2.07
C LYS A 489 16.00 7.92 -3.25
N SER A 490 15.34 9.05 -2.98
CA SER A 490 15.00 10.05 -3.99
C SER A 490 16.24 10.69 -4.59
N MET A 491 17.24 11.03 -3.76
CA MET A 491 18.53 11.57 -4.22
C MET A 491 19.26 10.59 -5.15
N VAL A 492 19.33 9.30 -4.79
CA VAL A 492 19.95 8.27 -5.62
C VAL A 492 19.23 8.15 -6.96
N ARG A 493 17.90 8.03 -6.94
CA ARG A 493 17.11 7.95 -8.16
C ARG A 493 17.25 9.20 -9.02
N PHE A 494 17.32 10.35 -8.37
CA PHE A 494 17.47 11.64 -9.03
C PHE A 494 18.83 11.79 -9.72
N GLN A 495 19.91 11.26 -9.13
CA GLN A 495 21.22 11.17 -9.79
C GLN A 495 21.13 10.36 -11.09
N GLU A 496 20.54 9.16 -11.07
CA GLU A 496 20.40 8.31 -12.26
C GLU A 496 19.68 9.03 -13.40
N ILE A 497 18.64 9.81 -13.06
CA ILE A 497 17.89 10.62 -14.02
C ILE A 497 18.76 11.74 -14.58
N LEU A 498 19.49 12.45 -13.72
CA LEU A 498 20.40 13.51 -14.15
C LEU A 498 21.53 12.99 -15.04
N ASP A 499 22.05 11.79 -14.79
CA ASP A 499 23.10 11.18 -15.61
C ASP A 499 22.59 10.75 -16.99
N SER A 500 21.30 10.44 -17.09
CA SER A 500 20.64 10.02 -18.33
C SER A 500 20.02 11.18 -19.12
N ALA A 501 19.90 12.36 -18.53
CA ALA A 501 19.24 13.52 -19.12
C ALA A 501 20.08 14.18 -20.23
N GLU A 502 19.41 14.74 -21.23
CA GLU A 502 20.05 15.53 -22.28
C GLU A 502 20.85 16.70 -21.67
N PRO A 503 22.13 16.91 -22.03
CA PRO A 503 23.02 17.86 -21.35
C PRO A 503 22.47 19.30 -21.26
N SER A 504 21.84 19.78 -22.33
CA SER A 504 21.23 21.12 -22.36
C SER A 504 20.06 21.26 -21.39
N ASN A 505 19.23 20.23 -21.28
CA ASN A 505 18.11 20.20 -20.36
C ASN A 505 18.57 20.05 -18.91
N LYS A 506 19.59 19.22 -18.67
CA LYS A 506 20.27 19.07 -17.37
C LYS A 506 20.77 20.41 -16.86
N VAL A 507 21.51 21.16 -17.69
CA VAL A 507 22.02 22.50 -17.35
C VAL A 507 20.89 23.47 -16.99
N LEU A 508 19.85 23.55 -17.82
CA LEU A 508 18.71 24.43 -17.59
C LEU A 508 18.00 24.11 -16.27
N TYR A 509 17.75 22.83 -16.01
CA TYR A 509 17.15 22.37 -14.76
C TYR A 509 18.01 22.76 -13.55
N ILE A 510 19.31 22.43 -13.55
CA ILE A 510 20.20 22.65 -12.40
C ILE A 510 20.29 24.15 -12.10
N GLN A 511 20.50 24.98 -13.12
CA GLN A 511 20.58 26.43 -12.95
C GLN A 511 19.27 27.01 -12.39
N SER A 512 18.12 26.52 -12.87
CA SER A 512 16.81 26.94 -12.36
C SER A 512 16.62 26.58 -10.89
N ARG A 513 16.93 25.34 -10.49
CA ARG A 513 16.75 24.89 -9.11
C ARG A 513 17.74 25.54 -8.14
N LEU A 514 19.01 25.71 -8.54
CA LEU A 514 19.98 26.47 -7.75
C LEU A 514 19.55 27.92 -7.53
N LYS A 515 19.01 28.57 -8.57
CA LYS A 515 18.48 29.94 -8.46
C LYS A 515 17.33 30.01 -7.44
N GLU A 516 16.37 29.09 -7.51
CA GLU A 516 15.26 29.01 -6.56
C GLU A 516 15.73 28.79 -5.11
N LEU A 517 16.67 27.87 -4.89
CA LEU A 517 17.22 27.59 -3.56
C LEU A 517 17.93 28.83 -2.98
N LYS A 518 18.71 29.55 -3.79
CA LYS A 518 19.37 30.80 -3.38
C LYS A 518 18.37 31.91 -3.06
N HIS A 519 17.31 32.07 -3.85
CA HIS A 519 16.26 33.06 -3.54
C HIS A 519 15.55 32.74 -2.23
N ARG A 520 15.17 31.47 -2.00
CA ARG A 520 14.56 31.04 -0.73
C ARG A 520 15.47 31.31 0.46
N GLU A 521 16.78 31.05 0.32
CA GLU A 521 17.76 31.33 1.36
C GLU A 521 17.84 32.83 1.68
N LEU A 522 17.81 33.70 0.67
CA LEU A 522 17.79 35.15 0.87
C LEU A 522 16.51 35.64 1.55
N GLU A 523 15.35 35.14 1.15
CA GLU A 523 14.06 35.46 1.78
C GLU A 523 14.04 35.04 3.24
N PHE A 524 14.54 33.84 3.54
CA PHE A 524 14.61 33.32 4.91
C PHE A 524 15.55 34.16 5.79
N ARG A 525 16.73 34.54 5.26
CA ARG A 525 17.66 35.45 5.95
C ARG A 525 16.99 36.80 6.26
N ALA A 526 16.31 37.40 5.29
CA ALA A 526 15.59 38.67 5.47
C ALA A 526 14.43 38.57 6.49
N LEU A 527 13.80 37.39 6.62
CA LEU A 527 12.78 37.13 7.65
C LEU A 527 13.39 36.99 9.05
N ILE A 528 14.53 36.30 9.18
CA ILE A 528 15.25 36.13 10.44
C ILE A 528 15.79 37.46 10.94
N GLU A 529 16.37 38.29 10.07
CA GLU A 529 16.87 39.63 10.42
C GLU A 529 15.78 40.53 11.01
N LYS A 530 14.51 40.30 10.66
CA LYS A 530 13.35 41.02 11.21
C LYS A 530 12.84 40.48 12.55
N ARG A 531 13.34 39.33 13.03
CA ARG A 531 12.90 38.70 14.28
C ARG A 531 14.06 38.58 15.26
N GLU A 532 14.07 39.44 16.28
CA GLU A 532 15.05 39.36 17.36
C GLU A 532 15.03 37.96 18.02
N GLY A 533 16.21 37.36 18.17
CA GLY A 533 16.38 36.07 18.86
C GLY A 533 16.46 34.81 17.97
N PHE A 534 16.21 34.90 16.66
CA PHE A 534 16.42 33.77 15.75
C PHE A 534 17.87 33.71 15.26
N LYS A 535 18.58 32.62 15.58
CA LYS A 535 19.93 32.37 15.01
C LYS A 535 19.78 31.82 13.61
N ASN A 536 20.47 32.44 12.65
CA ASN A 536 20.58 31.96 11.28
C ASN A 536 21.35 30.62 11.27
N LYS A 537 20.64 29.51 11.15
CA LYS A 537 21.24 28.19 10.93
C LYS A 537 20.69 27.67 9.60
N GLU A 538 21.59 27.35 8.68
CA GLU A 538 21.24 26.76 7.40
C GLU A 538 20.69 25.35 7.62
N ASP A 539 19.51 25.06 7.09
CA ASP A 539 18.87 23.74 7.20
C ASP A 539 19.70 22.65 6.51
N LYS A 540 19.86 21.50 7.17
CA LYS A 540 20.69 20.38 6.70
C LYS A 540 20.30 19.89 5.29
N TYR A 541 19.03 19.55 5.05
CA TYR A 541 18.60 18.91 3.79
C TYR A 541 18.59 19.86 2.59
N PRO A 542 18.12 21.12 2.70
CA PRO A 542 18.28 22.11 1.65
C PRO A 542 19.74 22.34 1.28
N LYS A 543 20.64 22.39 2.28
CA LYS A 543 22.08 22.49 2.05
C LYS A 543 22.60 21.29 1.27
N LEU A 544 22.31 20.06 1.70
CA LEU A 544 22.73 18.84 1.00
C LEU A 544 22.26 18.84 -0.46
N PHE A 545 21.00 19.22 -0.72
CA PHE A 545 20.48 19.28 -2.08
C PHE A 545 21.14 20.41 -2.91
N LYS A 546 21.44 21.56 -2.29
CA LYS A 546 22.16 22.67 -2.93
C LYS A 546 23.59 22.27 -3.29
N ASP A 547 24.31 21.65 -2.36
CA ASP A 547 25.69 21.19 -2.54
C ASP A 547 25.73 20.14 -3.66
N PHE A 548 24.81 19.18 -3.64
CA PHE A 548 24.62 18.20 -4.72
C PHE A 548 24.45 18.86 -6.10
N LEU A 549 23.51 19.79 -6.24
CA LEU A 549 23.28 20.50 -7.51
C LEU A 549 24.48 21.37 -7.92
N THR A 550 25.24 21.89 -6.95
CA THR A 550 26.43 22.70 -7.20
C THR A 550 27.56 21.83 -7.74
N ILE A 551 27.78 20.64 -7.17
CA ILE A 551 28.74 19.66 -7.68
C ILE A 551 28.40 19.27 -9.11
N GLU A 552 27.12 18.97 -9.40
CA GLU A 552 26.67 18.67 -10.75
C GLU A 552 26.90 19.83 -11.73
N ALA A 553 26.64 21.07 -11.29
CA ALA A 553 26.90 22.26 -12.11
C ALA A 553 28.39 22.49 -12.38
N GLU A 554 29.24 22.29 -11.38
CA GLU A 554 30.70 22.41 -11.48
C GLU A 554 31.26 21.32 -12.40
N PHE A 555 30.83 20.07 -12.23
CA PHE A 555 31.19 18.97 -13.11
C PHE A 555 30.86 19.28 -14.57
N ILE A 556 29.66 19.79 -14.87
CA ILE A 556 29.29 20.18 -16.24
C ILE A 556 30.18 21.31 -16.75
N LYS A 557 30.49 22.31 -15.91
CA LYS A 557 31.35 23.43 -16.29
C LYS A 557 32.79 23.00 -16.58
N GLU A 558 33.34 22.11 -15.76
CA GLU A 558 34.71 21.59 -15.90
C GLU A 558 34.83 20.64 -17.09
N THR A 559 33.82 19.80 -17.32
CA THR A 559 33.78 18.88 -18.47
C THR A 559 33.45 19.58 -19.78
N ALA A 560 32.75 20.72 -19.76
CA ALA A 560 32.51 21.53 -20.96
C ALA A 560 33.79 22.10 -21.60
N ILE A 561 34.90 22.17 -20.84
CA ILE A 561 36.22 22.66 -21.30
C ILE A 561 37.06 21.51 -21.88
N VAL A 562 36.74 20.27 -21.54
CA VAL A 562 37.39 19.08 -22.12
C VAL A 562 36.92 18.96 -23.57
N ALA A 563 37.82 19.17 -24.52
CA ALA A 563 37.57 18.89 -25.94
C ALA A 563 36.92 17.49 -26.05
N PRO A 564 35.94 17.28 -26.95
CA PRO A 564 35.26 15.99 -27.05
C PRO A 564 36.34 14.91 -27.17
N LEU A 565 36.43 14.04 -26.16
CA LEU A 565 37.26 12.85 -26.22
C LEU A 565 36.78 12.09 -27.46
N THR A 566 37.51 12.21 -28.56
CA THR A 566 37.24 11.55 -29.84
C THR A 566 37.34 10.02 -29.76
N TYR A 567 37.57 9.45 -28.57
CA TYR A 567 37.72 8.03 -28.35
C TYR A 567 37.22 7.62 -26.98
N LEU A 568 35.90 7.41 -26.87
CA LEU A 568 35.34 6.29 -26.12
C LEU A 568 34.10 5.81 -26.89
N PRO A 569 33.98 4.50 -27.21
CA PRO A 569 32.83 3.99 -27.94
C PRO A 569 31.55 4.19 -27.11
N GLU A 570 30.53 4.75 -27.74
CA GLU A 570 29.18 4.86 -27.19
C GLU A 570 28.65 3.47 -26.81
N ASN A 571 28.53 3.18 -25.51
CA ASN A 571 27.34 2.62 -24.84
C ASN A 571 27.67 2.22 -23.39
N PRO A 572 26.74 2.39 -22.42
CA PRO A 572 25.37 1.93 -22.56
C PRO A 572 24.30 2.98 -22.26
N LYS A 573 23.44 3.25 -23.25
CA LYS A 573 22.03 3.53 -22.93
C LYS A 573 21.50 2.33 -22.15
N ILE A 574 21.14 2.56 -20.89
CA ILE A 574 20.18 1.68 -20.21
C ILE A 574 18.90 1.75 -21.02
N LEU A 575 18.49 0.58 -21.51
CA LEU A 575 17.24 0.35 -22.21
C LEU A 575 16.07 0.67 -21.27
N LEU A 576 15.40 1.80 -21.52
CA LEU A 576 13.94 1.81 -21.43
C LEU A 576 13.45 1.31 -22.80
N ASP A 577 12.68 0.23 -22.77
CA ASP A 577 12.31 -0.62 -23.91
C ASP A 577 12.06 0.15 -25.21
N LYS A 578 12.92 -0.07 -26.21
CA LYS A 578 12.60 0.11 -27.62
C LYS A 578 12.39 -1.26 -28.27
N PRO A 579 11.47 -1.39 -29.24
CA PRO A 579 11.03 -2.67 -29.77
C PRO A 579 12.23 -3.46 -30.32
N LYS A 580 12.34 -4.73 -29.91
CA LYS A 580 13.36 -5.65 -30.42
C LYS A 580 13.18 -5.81 -31.92
N ILE A 581 14.23 -5.52 -32.69
CA ILE A 581 14.34 -5.94 -34.09
C ILE A 581 14.67 -7.44 -34.09
N GLU A 582 13.71 -8.27 -34.53
CA GLU A 582 13.78 -9.74 -34.48
C GLU A 582 13.90 -10.39 -35.86
N SER A 583 13.66 -9.67 -36.96
CA SER A 583 13.64 -10.22 -38.33
C SER A 583 14.54 -9.49 -39.34
N PHE A 584 14.82 -10.13 -40.48
CA PHE A 584 15.56 -9.52 -41.61
C PHE A 584 14.77 -8.38 -42.27
N GLU A 585 13.44 -8.49 -42.26
CA GLU A 585 12.51 -7.52 -42.83
C GLU A 585 12.50 -6.21 -42.04
N GLU A 586 12.69 -6.28 -40.72
CA GLU A 586 12.81 -5.11 -39.85
C GLU A 586 14.22 -4.48 -39.88
N LEU A 587 15.22 -5.21 -40.40
CA LEU A 587 16.62 -4.77 -40.44
C LEU A 587 16.88 -3.73 -41.53
N LEU A 588 16.17 -3.80 -42.66
CA LEU A 588 16.49 -3.07 -43.90
C LEU A 588 15.24 -2.46 -44.52
N SER A 589 15.38 -1.33 -45.24
CA SER A 589 14.31 -0.84 -46.13
C SER A 589 14.05 -1.84 -47.25
N ALA A 590 12.83 -1.85 -47.80
CA ALA A 590 12.44 -2.79 -48.88
C ALA A 590 13.43 -2.79 -50.06
N GLU A 591 13.90 -1.61 -50.46
CA GLU A 591 14.91 -1.45 -51.52
C GLU A 591 16.25 -2.15 -51.19
N LYS A 592 16.74 -1.98 -49.95
CA LYS A 592 17.95 -2.65 -49.48
C LYS A 592 17.77 -4.16 -49.37
N GLN A 593 16.58 -4.63 -48.98
CA GLN A 593 16.27 -6.05 -48.94
C GLN A 593 16.33 -6.68 -50.34
N THR A 594 15.69 -6.06 -51.34
CA THR A 594 15.71 -6.54 -52.72
C THR A 594 17.13 -6.61 -53.26
N TYR A 595 17.93 -5.57 -53.01
CA TYR A 595 19.33 -5.54 -53.41
C TYR A 595 20.16 -6.66 -52.78
N VAL A 596 20.02 -6.85 -51.47
CA VAL A 596 20.77 -7.88 -50.73
C VAL A 596 20.37 -9.29 -51.18
N LEU A 597 19.08 -9.57 -51.36
CA LEU A 597 18.60 -10.87 -51.83
C LEU A 597 19.09 -11.16 -53.26
N LYS A 598 19.05 -10.16 -54.14
CA LYS A 598 19.60 -10.30 -55.50
C LYS A 598 21.09 -10.59 -55.48
N MET A 599 21.85 -9.93 -54.61
CA MET A 599 23.28 -10.21 -54.45
C MET A 599 23.52 -11.64 -53.94
N LEU A 600 22.73 -12.16 -53.01
CA LEU A 600 22.86 -13.55 -52.57
C LEU A 600 22.61 -14.55 -53.71
N GLU A 601 21.65 -14.24 -54.58
CA GLU A 601 21.32 -15.05 -55.76
C GLU A 601 22.44 -14.99 -56.82
N ASP A 602 22.91 -13.79 -57.16
CA ASP A 602 23.96 -13.57 -58.17
C ASP A 602 25.32 -14.15 -57.73
N LEU A 603 25.56 -14.23 -56.42
CA LEU A 603 26.73 -14.90 -55.83
C LEU A 603 26.54 -16.42 -55.67
N ALA A 604 25.43 -16.97 -56.18
CA ALA A 604 25.04 -18.39 -56.07
C ALA A 604 24.99 -18.91 -54.63
N ILE A 605 24.76 -18.01 -53.65
CA ILE A 605 24.54 -18.38 -52.25
C ILE A 605 23.11 -18.88 -52.07
N THR A 606 22.17 -18.30 -52.82
CA THR A 606 20.79 -18.76 -52.92
C THR A 606 20.43 -19.18 -54.35
N ILE A 607 19.44 -20.07 -54.46
CA ILE A 607 18.68 -20.37 -55.67
C ILE A 607 17.20 -20.27 -55.32
N ASP A 608 16.45 -19.45 -56.04
CA ASP A 608 15.04 -19.12 -55.77
C ASP A 608 14.81 -18.63 -54.32
N GLY A 609 15.81 -17.93 -53.75
CA GLY A 609 15.76 -17.41 -52.38
C GLY A 609 16.05 -18.42 -51.27
N TYR A 610 16.37 -19.68 -51.61
CA TYR A 610 16.79 -20.71 -50.65
C TYR A 610 18.29 -20.92 -50.68
N TYR A 611 18.92 -21.14 -49.52
CA TYR A 611 20.35 -21.40 -49.42
C TYR A 611 20.77 -22.63 -50.25
N ALA A 612 21.66 -22.40 -51.22
CA ALA A 612 22.03 -23.38 -52.25
C ALA A 612 23.42 -24.00 -52.05
N LEU A 613 24.24 -23.45 -51.15
CA LEU A 613 25.59 -23.94 -50.90
C LEU A 613 25.59 -25.12 -49.91
N SER A 614 26.68 -25.90 -49.91
CA SER A 614 26.82 -27.00 -48.96
C SER A 614 26.93 -26.48 -47.51
N PRO A 615 26.56 -27.30 -46.50
CA PRO A 615 26.65 -26.90 -45.08
C PRO A 615 28.07 -26.46 -44.65
N LYS A 616 29.12 -26.99 -45.29
CA LYS A 616 30.52 -26.61 -45.03
C LYS A 616 30.87 -25.20 -45.52
N LYS A 617 30.01 -24.57 -46.34
CA LYS A 617 30.20 -23.21 -46.88
C LYS A 617 29.32 -22.15 -46.21
N LEU A 618 28.73 -22.44 -45.04
CA LEU A 618 27.91 -21.47 -44.28
C LEU A 618 28.66 -20.17 -43.95
N GLY A 619 30.00 -20.21 -43.90
CA GLY A 619 30.85 -19.03 -43.80
C GLY A 619 30.63 -17.98 -44.91
N ALA A 620 30.05 -18.36 -46.05
CA ALA A 620 29.68 -17.41 -47.11
C ALA A 620 28.69 -16.34 -46.62
N ILE A 621 27.74 -16.72 -45.75
CA ILE A 621 26.77 -15.79 -45.16
C ILE A 621 27.51 -14.74 -44.31
N ARG A 622 28.45 -15.18 -43.47
CA ARG A 622 29.30 -14.28 -42.67
C ARG A 622 30.07 -13.31 -43.57
N GLY A 623 30.70 -13.81 -44.64
CA GLY A 623 31.46 -12.98 -45.58
C GLY A 623 30.63 -11.87 -46.24
N VAL A 624 29.41 -12.21 -46.68
CA VAL A 624 28.47 -11.23 -47.25
C VAL A 624 28.02 -10.20 -46.21
N VAL A 625 27.67 -10.64 -44.99
CA VAL A 625 27.25 -9.74 -43.91
C VAL A 625 28.39 -8.79 -43.53
N GLU A 626 29.62 -9.26 -43.47
CA GLU A 626 30.81 -8.42 -43.22
C GLU A 626 31.03 -7.40 -44.35
N ALA A 627 30.90 -7.80 -45.61
CA ALA A 627 31.01 -6.91 -46.77
C ALA A 627 29.94 -5.81 -46.75
N LEU A 628 28.68 -6.18 -46.50
CA LEU A 628 27.58 -5.23 -46.40
C LEU A 628 27.75 -4.25 -45.23
N ARG A 629 28.30 -4.73 -44.11
CA ARG A 629 28.61 -3.88 -42.94
C ARG A 629 29.76 -2.92 -43.23
N GLU A 630 30.81 -3.41 -43.88
CA GLU A 630 31.97 -2.59 -44.29
C GLU A 630 31.57 -1.48 -45.26
N LYS A 631 30.63 -1.77 -46.17
CA LYS A 631 30.06 -0.79 -47.11
C LYS A 631 28.89 0.02 -46.53
N LYS A 632 28.60 -0.11 -45.23
CA LYS A 632 27.54 0.62 -44.51
C LYS A 632 26.13 0.45 -45.11
N ILE A 633 25.87 -0.68 -45.79
CA ILE A 633 24.55 -1.00 -46.35
C ILE A 633 23.60 -1.50 -45.25
N ILE A 634 24.11 -2.29 -44.31
CA ILE A 634 23.38 -2.79 -43.13
C ILE A 634 23.93 -2.18 -41.83
N SER A 635 23.09 -2.12 -40.78
CA SER A 635 23.46 -1.53 -39.48
C SER A 635 24.58 -2.28 -38.77
N HIS A 636 25.36 -1.59 -37.92
CA HIS A 636 26.40 -2.18 -37.06
C HIS A 636 25.79 -2.95 -35.85
N MET A 637 25.04 -4.02 -36.12
CA MET A 637 24.63 -5.01 -35.11
C MET A 637 25.67 -6.13 -34.97
N GLY A 638 25.55 -6.93 -33.90
CA GLY A 638 26.41 -8.08 -33.65
C GLY A 638 26.45 -9.02 -34.84
N LEU A 639 27.65 -9.36 -35.30
CA LEU A 639 27.87 -10.08 -36.56
C LEU A 639 27.17 -11.44 -36.58
N HIS A 640 27.21 -12.15 -35.45
CA HIS A 640 26.49 -13.41 -35.29
C HIS A 640 24.98 -13.24 -35.44
N LYS A 641 24.38 -12.25 -34.78
CA LYS A 641 22.93 -11.97 -34.84
C LYS A 641 22.49 -11.64 -36.27
N LEU A 642 23.26 -10.81 -36.98
CA LEU A 642 23.01 -10.49 -38.39
C LEU A 642 23.13 -11.73 -39.29
N SER A 643 24.15 -12.55 -39.06
CA SER A 643 24.35 -13.79 -39.84
C SER A 643 23.21 -14.78 -39.62
N VAL A 644 22.68 -14.89 -38.39
CA VAL A 644 21.49 -15.71 -38.07
C VAL A 644 20.24 -15.16 -38.75
N MET A 645 20.02 -13.83 -38.75
CA MET A 645 18.87 -13.22 -39.44
C MET A 645 18.90 -13.48 -40.95
N PHE A 646 20.08 -13.33 -41.57
CA PHE A 646 20.27 -13.64 -42.99
C PHE A 646 20.09 -15.14 -43.27
N ALA A 647 20.64 -16.01 -42.42
CA ALA A 647 20.48 -17.45 -42.55
C ALA A 647 19.01 -17.86 -42.46
N ASN A 648 18.26 -17.33 -41.48
CA ASN A 648 16.84 -17.58 -41.33
C ASN A 648 16.05 -17.10 -42.55
N LYS A 649 16.38 -15.92 -43.11
CA LYS A 649 15.72 -15.38 -44.31
C LYS A 649 15.84 -16.30 -45.52
N ILE A 650 16.96 -17.01 -45.65
CA ILE A 650 17.25 -17.92 -46.77
C ILE A 650 17.06 -19.41 -46.39
N ASN A 651 16.37 -19.69 -45.27
CA ASN A 651 16.09 -21.03 -44.74
C ASN A 651 17.34 -21.90 -44.46
N ALA A 652 18.45 -21.27 -44.07
CA ALA A 652 19.64 -21.93 -43.55
C ALA A 652 19.60 -22.02 -42.02
N THR A 653 20.04 -23.15 -41.46
CA THR A 653 20.12 -23.33 -40.00
C THR A 653 21.51 -22.97 -39.46
N MET A 654 21.62 -21.92 -38.63
CA MET A 654 22.84 -21.57 -37.90
C MET A 654 22.66 -21.81 -36.39
N LYS A 655 23.48 -22.68 -35.79
CA LYS A 655 23.41 -23.03 -34.34
C LYS A 655 24.57 -22.49 -33.49
N SER A 656 25.66 -22.03 -34.11
CA SER A 656 26.85 -21.52 -33.42
C SER A 656 27.41 -20.29 -34.15
N GLU A 657 28.22 -19.49 -33.45
CA GLU A 657 28.98 -18.41 -34.07
C GLU A 657 29.96 -19.00 -35.10
N LEU A 658 29.92 -18.48 -36.33
CA LEU A 658 30.80 -18.95 -37.41
C LEU A 658 32.13 -18.23 -37.28
N ASP A 659 33.23 -18.95 -37.08
CA ASP A 659 34.57 -18.36 -37.11
C ASP A 659 34.97 -17.86 -38.51
N GLU A 660 35.94 -16.94 -38.55
CA GLU A 660 36.54 -16.48 -39.81
C GLU A 660 37.22 -17.66 -40.52
N SER A 661 36.89 -17.86 -41.79
CA SER A 661 37.37 -18.98 -42.60
C SER A 661 37.72 -18.50 -44.00
N ASN A 662 38.52 -19.28 -44.73
CA ASN A 662 38.83 -18.98 -46.13
C ASN A 662 37.55 -18.78 -46.97
N THR A 663 36.46 -19.50 -46.64
CA THR A 663 35.17 -19.31 -47.31
C THR A 663 34.54 -17.95 -46.99
N SER A 664 34.58 -17.48 -45.73
CA SER A 664 34.03 -16.16 -45.39
C SER A 664 34.85 -15.03 -46.01
N GLU A 665 36.18 -15.14 -46.05
CA GLU A 665 37.04 -14.14 -46.68
C GLU A 665 36.82 -14.06 -48.20
N ASP A 666 36.73 -15.21 -48.89
CA ASP A 666 36.53 -15.25 -50.34
C ASP A 666 35.19 -14.64 -50.74
N TYR A 667 34.12 -14.99 -50.01
CA TYR A 667 32.80 -14.40 -50.26
C TYR A 667 32.72 -12.94 -49.83
N LYS A 668 33.46 -12.51 -48.80
CA LYS A 668 33.57 -11.09 -48.44
C LYS A 668 34.20 -10.28 -49.59
N LYS A 669 35.32 -10.75 -50.14
CA LYS A 669 35.98 -10.09 -51.29
C LYS A 669 35.05 -10.03 -52.51
N THR A 670 34.39 -11.15 -52.81
CA THR A 670 33.47 -11.24 -53.96
C THR A 670 32.25 -10.34 -53.77
N ALA A 671 31.67 -10.26 -52.57
CA ALA A 671 30.57 -9.37 -52.26
C ALA A 671 30.96 -7.88 -52.29
N ILE A 672 32.16 -7.53 -51.80
CA ILE A 672 32.68 -6.15 -51.93
C ILE A 672 32.82 -5.75 -53.40
N GLU A 673 33.35 -6.64 -54.24
CA GLU A 673 33.50 -6.38 -55.67
C GLU A 673 32.14 -6.30 -56.38
N TYR A 674 31.18 -7.15 -56.00
CA TYR A 674 29.80 -7.07 -56.48
C TYR A 674 29.17 -5.71 -56.14
N ILE A 675 29.30 -5.26 -54.88
CA ILE A 675 28.75 -3.96 -54.43
C ILE A 675 29.38 -2.79 -55.19
N LYS A 676 30.67 -2.90 -55.53
CA LYS A 676 31.37 -1.88 -56.32
C LYS A 676 30.88 -1.84 -57.76
N ASN A 677 30.61 -3.00 -58.37
CA ASN A 677 30.17 -3.11 -59.75
C ASN A 677 28.66 -2.88 -59.93
N ASN A 678 27.88 -3.01 -58.85
CA ASN A 678 26.44 -2.80 -58.83
C ASN A 678 26.06 -1.92 -57.62
N PRO A 679 26.41 -0.62 -57.61
CA PRO A 679 26.14 0.23 -56.46
C PRO A 679 24.64 0.36 -56.19
N LEU A 680 24.25 0.30 -54.91
CA LEU A 680 22.91 0.63 -54.45
C LEU A 680 22.69 2.14 -54.66
N HIS A 681 21.83 2.52 -55.61
CA HIS A 681 21.54 3.91 -55.96
C HIS A 681 20.51 4.56 -55.05
#